data_AF-A0A1W6CVH0-F1
#
_entry.id   AF-A0A1W6CVH0-F1
#
_cell.length_a   1.000
_cell.length_b   1.000
_cell.length_c   1.000
_cell.angle_alpha   90.00
_cell.angle_beta   90.00
_cell.angle_gamma   90.00
#
_symmetry.space_group_name_H-M   'P 1'
#
loop_
_entity.id
_entity.type
_entity.pdbx_description
1 polymer ?
#
loop_
_entity_poly.entity_id
_entity_poly.type
_entity_poly.pdbx_seq_one_letter_code
_entity_poly.pdbx_strand_id
1 'polypeptide(L)'
;MTAVERPVLHDYWRSSASYRVRIALALKGIAYDRVPVDLLAGEQRGAANMAVNPQGLVPTLEIDGLVLTQSLAIIGYLDETRPDPALLPADPAGRARVRALALAVACEIHPLSNPSVLSRVEALGGPDARVRWNRENIARGLESVERLLDHPGFTGRFCHGDAPGLADCTLIPQLYNAARWGVDYTHLTRIRAVEAACEIHPAFAAAHPDRFAPDGAPAQVAGRGKVCCNRNEKWHSRARRDEGGDAVMDGAAQPTPFACPFHGSEAGRSFDPFGPAYQADPAEALRWSRESEPVFFSEPLGYWVVSRYDDIKAIFRDPILFSPANALEKITPPSPEAVEVLARANYAMNRTLVNEDEPAHMARRRVLLDAFTPHALAAHRPMVRDLVRGRLDAIVDKGRSDLVADMLWDVPLTVALHFLGVPPDDMDKLRSFSVAHTVNTWGRPSPDQQVAVAEGVAAFWTYSGEVLARMAARVDAGEHPHGWMYDMIAKNRVMPDIVTDNYLHSMMMAIIVAAHETTALASANMFRRLLEDRAQWDAICADPALIPAAVEECLRHSGSVVAWRRVATADAQVAGVTIPAGGKILMVTASANHDPRQFDNPDALDIWRDNAADHLTFGYGAHQCMGKNLGRMEMAVMLEEVSRRLPHLRLEDQAFTYLPNISFRGPEAVWVHWNPALNPAQTAPARDFPVGAPDRKAIQRQLTVTEARPLADGVLGITLSDPSGRALPDWTPGAHLEIVLPDGEGRRYSLCGRPGGDWQIAVLREDAGRGGSRWMHENARPGATLSVRGPRNHFRLDETAPAHILIAGGIGITPILAMADRLKAAGLPYQLHYAGRFAAHMAFLDRARADHGDALHLHIAADGGRADLPALVAEAAPGTRLSACGPARLLEELDRLVAARPDLTLAFEHFTGGGDAGALGQGQPFNAVCADSGLTLEVPDGRTLLDVLRGAGLDVPSDCEEGLCGSCEIGVQSGEIEHRDRVLTAAERAAGDRIITCCSRARGRLVLSI
;
A
#
# COMPACT_ATOMS: atom_id res chain seq x y z
N MET A 1 -54.98 -3.54 -22.34
CA MET A 1 -54.30 -2.24 -22.31
C MET A 1 -54.50 -1.68 -20.91
N THR A 2 -53.59 -2.01 -20.00
CA THR A 2 -53.52 -1.40 -18.67
C THR A 2 -53.30 0.10 -18.85
N ALA A 3 -54.04 0.93 -18.11
CA ALA A 3 -53.88 2.37 -18.15
C ALA A 3 -52.41 2.71 -17.85
N VAL A 4 -51.74 3.42 -18.74
CA VAL A 4 -50.39 3.92 -18.47
C VAL A 4 -50.53 4.93 -17.33
N GLU A 5 -50.08 4.57 -16.13
CA GLU A 5 -50.07 5.48 -15.00
C GLU A 5 -49.22 6.70 -15.34
N ARG A 6 -49.76 7.88 -15.02
CA ARG A 6 -49.09 9.15 -15.28
C ARG A 6 -47.89 9.27 -14.32
N PRO A 7 -46.69 9.67 -14.79
CA PRO A 7 -45.53 9.81 -13.92
C PRO A 7 -45.79 10.73 -12.74
N VAL A 8 -45.24 10.40 -11.57
CA VAL A 8 -45.38 11.22 -10.35
C VAL A 8 -44.02 11.80 -9.99
N LEU A 9 -43.93 13.14 -9.93
CA LEU A 9 -42.73 13.85 -9.53
C LEU A 9 -42.88 14.39 -8.11
N HIS A 10 -42.11 13.83 -7.17
CA HIS A 10 -41.91 14.39 -5.85
C HIS A 10 -40.86 15.48 -5.92
N ASP A 11 -41.26 16.72 -5.67
CA ASP A 11 -40.36 17.85 -5.83
C ASP A 11 -40.60 19.03 -4.88
N TYR A 12 -39.59 19.90 -4.82
CA TYR A 12 -39.72 21.22 -4.24
C TYR A 12 -39.60 22.29 -5.31
N TRP A 13 -40.49 23.28 -5.26
CA TRP A 13 -40.63 24.26 -6.32
C TRP A 13 -39.35 25.09 -6.56
N ARG A 14 -38.59 25.43 -5.50
CA ARG A 14 -37.29 26.14 -5.58
C ARG A 14 -36.05 25.22 -5.63
N SER A 15 -36.21 23.90 -5.66
CA SER A 15 -35.05 23.00 -5.74
C SER A 15 -34.45 23.03 -7.14
N SER A 16 -33.15 23.32 -7.25
CA SER A 16 -32.44 23.30 -8.53
C SER A 16 -32.42 21.90 -9.12
N ALA A 17 -32.28 20.85 -8.30
CA ALA A 17 -32.34 19.46 -8.77
C ALA A 17 -33.73 19.09 -9.31
N SER A 18 -34.80 19.53 -8.66
CA SER A 18 -36.17 19.33 -9.15
C SER A 18 -36.44 20.09 -10.43
N TYR A 19 -35.95 21.33 -10.52
CA TYR A 19 -36.11 22.16 -11.71
C TYR A 19 -35.44 21.52 -12.95
N ARG A 20 -34.26 20.88 -12.79
CA ARG A 20 -33.62 20.09 -13.85
C ARG A 20 -34.57 19.05 -14.46
N VAL A 21 -35.23 18.28 -13.60
CA VAL A 21 -36.14 17.20 -14.03
C VAL A 21 -37.40 17.76 -14.67
N ARG A 22 -37.94 18.87 -14.16
CA ARG A 22 -39.08 19.57 -14.79
C ARG A 22 -38.75 20.06 -16.21
N ILE A 23 -37.55 20.62 -16.42
CA ILE A 23 -37.09 21.03 -17.76
C ILE A 23 -37.02 19.80 -18.68
N ALA A 24 -36.39 18.71 -18.24
CA ALA A 24 -36.26 17.51 -19.05
C ALA A 24 -37.60 16.87 -19.40
N LEU A 25 -38.53 16.77 -18.45
CA LEU A 25 -39.90 16.28 -18.70
C LEU A 25 -40.64 17.17 -19.71
N ALA A 26 -40.48 18.50 -19.59
CA ALA A 26 -41.08 19.45 -20.53
C ALA A 26 -40.45 19.37 -21.93
N LEU A 27 -39.13 19.16 -22.04
CA LEU A 27 -38.44 18.95 -23.31
C LEU A 27 -38.89 17.64 -23.98
N LYS A 28 -39.12 16.58 -23.20
CA LYS A 28 -39.64 15.30 -23.67
C LYS A 28 -41.17 15.29 -23.89
N GLY A 29 -41.87 16.38 -23.59
CA GLY A 29 -43.33 16.45 -23.70
C GLY A 29 -44.10 15.51 -22.75
N ILE A 30 -43.49 15.11 -21.64
CA ILE A 30 -44.06 14.15 -20.69
C ILE A 30 -44.86 14.89 -19.62
N ALA A 31 -46.18 14.68 -19.61
CA ALA A 31 -47.04 15.19 -18.56
C ALA A 31 -46.88 14.33 -17.29
N TYR A 32 -46.79 14.98 -16.12
CA TYR A 32 -46.64 14.32 -14.82
C TYR A 32 -47.60 14.92 -13.80
N ASP A 33 -47.87 14.18 -12.73
CA ASP A 33 -48.53 14.65 -11.52
C ASP A 33 -47.47 15.02 -10.48
N ARG A 34 -47.74 16.02 -9.65
CA ARG A 34 -46.75 16.61 -8.73
C ARG A 34 -47.10 16.33 -7.29
N VAL A 35 -46.12 15.89 -6.51
CA VAL A 35 -46.21 15.77 -5.05
C VAL A 35 -45.23 16.79 -4.42
N PRO A 36 -45.73 17.89 -3.83
CA PRO A 36 -44.86 18.87 -3.19
C PRO A 36 -44.22 18.33 -1.91
N VAL A 37 -42.93 18.59 -1.73
CA VAL A 37 -42.18 18.31 -0.49
C VAL A 37 -41.51 19.60 0.00
N ASP A 38 -41.94 20.18 1.12
CA ASP A 38 -41.39 21.44 1.63
C ASP A 38 -40.04 21.25 2.33
N LEU A 39 -38.97 21.66 1.64
CA LEU A 39 -37.60 21.57 2.15
C LEU A 39 -37.31 22.51 3.32
N LEU A 40 -38.05 23.61 3.47
CA LEU A 40 -37.89 24.55 4.57
C LEU A 40 -38.57 24.04 5.84
N ALA A 41 -39.69 23.34 5.69
CA ALA A 41 -40.36 22.64 6.78
C ALA A 41 -39.68 21.31 7.16
N GLY A 42 -38.73 20.82 6.36
CA GLY A 42 -37.99 19.59 6.63
C GLY A 42 -38.73 18.32 6.21
N GLU A 43 -39.79 18.42 5.40
CA GLU A 43 -40.66 17.31 4.99
C GLU A 43 -39.93 16.23 4.19
N GLN A 44 -38.79 16.55 3.58
CA GLN A 44 -37.94 15.57 2.89
C GLN A 44 -37.41 14.47 3.81
N ARG A 45 -37.39 14.70 5.12
CA ARG A 45 -37.02 13.70 6.14
C ARG A 45 -38.23 13.01 6.76
N GLY A 46 -39.45 13.39 6.37
CA GLY A 46 -40.68 12.75 6.82
C GLY A 46 -40.84 11.34 6.23
N ALA A 47 -41.57 10.48 6.94
CA ALA A 47 -41.76 9.08 6.56
C ALA A 47 -42.27 8.90 5.12
N ALA A 48 -43.15 9.81 4.66
CA ALA A 48 -43.70 9.76 3.30
C ALA A 48 -42.63 9.94 2.21
N ASN A 49 -41.74 10.94 2.33
CA ASN A 49 -40.66 11.14 1.36
C ASN A 49 -39.53 10.12 1.53
N MET A 50 -39.21 9.72 2.77
CA MET A 50 -38.18 8.71 3.05
C MET A 50 -38.53 7.33 2.50
N ALA A 51 -39.83 7.00 2.38
CA ALA A 51 -40.29 5.76 1.77
C ALA A 51 -39.98 5.68 0.27
N VAL A 52 -40.01 6.81 -0.45
CA VAL A 52 -39.73 6.88 -1.89
C VAL A 52 -38.29 7.33 -2.19
N ASN A 53 -37.63 8.00 -1.26
CA ASN A 53 -36.25 8.45 -1.37
C ASN A 53 -35.52 8.35 -0.04
N PRO A 54 -34.76 7.26 0.20
CA PRO A 54 -34.11 7.02 1.49
C PRO A 54 -33.00 8.01 1.81
N GLN A 55 -32.55 8.82 0.85
CA GLN A 55 -31.58 9.89 1.10
C GLN A 55 -32.23 11.14 1.71
N GLY A 56 -33.56 11.20 1.76
CA GLY A 56 -34.30 12.36 2.24
C GLY A 56 -34.05 13.60 1.39
N LEU A 57 -34.00 13.43 0.07
CA LEU A 57 -33.78 14.49 -0.92
C LEU A 57 -34.95 14.56 -1.91
N VAL A 58 -34.93 15.59 -2.75
CA VAL A 58 -35.79 15.74 -3.94
C VAL A 58 -34.90 16.14 -5.14
N PRO A 59 -35.23 15.75 -6.38
CA PRO A 59 -36.46 15.09 -6.81
C PRO A 59 -36.44 13.56 -6.71
N THR A 60 -37.64 12.98 -6.74
CA THR A 60 -37.90 11.56 -7.01
C THR A 60 -38.95 11.46 -8.11
N LEU A 61 -38.69 10.67 -9.15
CA LEU A 61 -39.63 10.44 -10.24
C LEU A 61 -40.11 8.99 -10.23
N GLU A 62 -41.40 8.80 -10.07
CA GLU A 62 -42.05 7.51 -10.29
C GLU A 62 -42.53 7.44 -11.74
N ILE A 63 -41.99 6.51 -12.52
CA ILE A 63 -42.29 6.35 -13.94
C ILE A 63 -42.00 4.91 -14.37
N ASP A 64 -42.80 4.34 -15.25
CA ASP A 64 -42.61 2.97 -15.78
C ASP A 64 -42.54 1.87 -14.70
N GLY A 65 -43.18 2.09 -13.55
CA GLY A 65 -43.10 1.18 -12.39
C GLY A 65 -41.78 1.26 -11.61
N LEU A 66 -40.93 2.25 -11.91
CA LEU A 66 -39.66 2.51 -11.24
C LEU A 66 -39.77 3.76 -10.36
N VAL A 67 -39.04 3.75 -9.25
CA VAL A 67 -38.83 4.92 -8.40
C VAL A 67 -37.39 5.39 -8.61
N LEU A 68 -37.23 6.46 -9.40
CA LEU A 68 -35.92 6.98 -9.79
C LEU A 68 -35.55 8.19 -8.92
N THR A 69 -34.33 8.16 -8.38
CA THR A 69 -33.75 9.26 -7.60
C THR A 69 -32.53 9.84 -8.32
N GLN A 70 -32.04 10.99 -7.88
CA GLN A 70 -30.94 11.76 -8.50
C GLN A 70 -31.30 12.38 -9.85
N SER A 71 -31.30 13.72 -9.91
CA SER A 71 -31.75 14.46 -11.11
C SER A 71 -31.03 14.07 -12.41
N LEU A 72 -29.72 13.80 -12.40
CA LEU A 72 -29.00 13.41 -13.62
C LEU A 72 -29.29 11.97 -14.07
N ALA A 73 -29.50 11.04 -13.12
CA ALA A 73 -29.88 9.67 -13.43
C ALA A 73 -31.30 9.61 -14.02
N ILE A 74 -32.23 10.38 -13.44
CA ILE A 74 -33.58 10.55 -13.97
C ILE A 74 -33.54 11.08 -15.42
N ILE A 75 -32.77 12.13 -15.69
CA ILE A 75 -32.69 12.70 -17.05
C ILE A 75 -32.00 11.72 -18.03
N GLY A 76 -30.97 11.01 -17.58
CA GLY A 76 -30.34 9.95 -18.37
C GLY A 76 -31.33 8.85 -18.75
N TYR A 77 -32.12 8.36 -17.79
CA TYR A 77 -33.18 7.39 -18.04
C TYR A 77 -34.22 7.91 -19.03
N LEU A 78 -34.69 9.15 -18.87
CA LEU A 78 -35.63 9.77 -19.80
C LEU A 78 -35.04 9.91 -21.21
N ASP A 79 -33.74 10.18 -21.32
CA ASP A 79 -33.07 10.27 -22.61
C ASP A 79 -32.93 8.92 -23.30
N GLU A 80 -32.57 7.89 -22.55
CA GLU A 80 -32.39 6.53 -23.06
C GLU A 80 -33.72 5.88 -23.45
N THR A 81 -34.79 6.17 -22.69
CA THR A 81 -36.09 5.52 -22.87
C THR A 81 -37.09 6.35 -23.69
N ARG A 82 -36.87 7.67 -23.85
CA ARG A 82 -37.63 8.56 -24.75
C ARG A 82 -36.63 9.34 -25.60
N PRO A 83 -36.03 8.73 -26.63
CA PRO A 83 -34.87 9.30 -27.33
C PRO A 83 -35.13 10.60 -28.10
N ASP A 84 -36.39 11.01 -28.31
CA ASP A 84 -36.76 12.22 -29.05
C ASP A 84 -37.50 13.23 -28.15
N PRO A 85 -37.06 14.51 -28.05
CA PRO A 85 -35.80 15.05 -28.57
C PRO A 85 -34.61 14.59 -27.73
N ALA A 86 -33.47 14.29 -28.35
CA ALA A 86 -32.26 13.84 -27.65
C ALA A 86 -31.70 14.92 -26.71
N LEU A 87 -31.36 14.54 -25.47
CA LEU A 87 -30.76 15.41 -24.45
C LEU A 87 -29.25 15.23 -24.35
N LEU A 88 -28.71 14.15 -24.92
CA LEU A 88 -27.29 13.93 -25.09
C LEU A 88 -26.93 13.84 -26.59
N PRO A 89 -25.72 14.26 -26.99
CA PRO A 89 -25.23 14.09 -28.35
C PRO A 89 -25.16 12.60 -28.75
N ALA A 90 -25.19 12.35 -30.06
CA ALA A 90 -25.04 11.00 -30.59
C ALA A 90 -23.58 10.51 -30.52
N ASP A 91 -22.61 11.41 -30.65
CA ASP A 91 -21.20 11.05 -30.64
C ASP A 91 -20.63 10.92 -29.21
N PRO A 92 -19.74 9.96 -28.94
CA PRO A 92 -19.20 9.74 -27.60
C PRO A 92 -18.47 10.95 -26.99
N ALA A 93 -17.78 11.76 -27.80
CA ALA A 93 -17.03 12.93 -27.32
C ALA A 93 -17.98 14.05 -26.85
N GLY A 94 -19.04 14.32 -27.63
CA GLY A 94 -20.12 15.20 -27.25
C GLY A 94 -20.83 14.74 -25.99
N ARG A 95 -21.10 13.43 -25.85
CA ARG A 95 -21.69 12.85 -24.62
C ARG A 95 -20.81 13.06 -23.40
N ALA A 96 -19.51 12.80 -23.52
CA ALA A 96 -18.55 13.04 -22.44
C ALA A 96 -18.52 14.51 -22.03
N ARG A 97 -18.47 15.44 -23.00
CA ARG A 97 -18.48 16.88 -22.74
C ARG A 97 -19.77 17.36 -22.06
N VAL A 98 -20.93 16.98 -22.58
CA VAL A 98 -22.22 17.40 -22.01
C VAL A 98 -22.38 16.89 -20.58
N ARG A 99 -21.91 15.66 -20.30
CA ARG A 99 -21.86 15.11 -18.94
C ARG A 99 -20.88 15.88 -18.05
N ALA A 100 -19.69 16.24 -18.54
CA ALA A 100 -18.73 17.03 -17.78
C ALA A 100 -19.31 18.41 -17.39
N LEU A 101 -19.99 19.11 -18.30
CA LEU A 101 -20.68 20.37 -18.01
C LEU A 101 -21.80 20.18 -16.98
N ALA A 102 -22.60 19.13 -17.12
CA ALA A 102 -23.68 18.82 -16.19
C ALA A 102 -23.16 18.48 -14.78
N LEU A 103 -22.08 17.70 -14.68
CA LEU A 103 -21.43 17.33 -13.42
C LEU A 103 -20.76 18.55 -12.76
N ALA A 104 -20.10 19.41 -13.53
CA ALA A 104 -19.54 20.66 -13.00
C ALA A 104 -20.60 21.50 -12.27
N VAL A 105 -21.84 21.52 -12.75
CA VAL A 105 -22.93 22.21 -12.05
C VAL A 105 -23.54 21.35 -10.93
N ALA A 106 -23.82 20.07 -11.20
CA ALA A 106 -24.59 19.21 -10.33
C ALA A 106 -23.82 18.65 -9.13
N CYS A 107 -22.49 18.51 -9.24
CA CYS A 107 -21.61 17.93 -8.23
C CYS A 107 -20.70 18.98 -7.58
N GLU A 108 -20.22 19.97 -8.34
CA GLU A 108 -19.24 20.94 -7.81
C GLU A 108 -19.87 22.25 -7.30
N ILE A 109 -21.05 22.64 -7.81
CA ILE A 109 -21.70 23.90 -7.40
C ILE A 109 -22.90 23.62 -6.50
N HIS A 110 -23.88 22.87 -7.02
CA HIS A 110 -25.17 22.69 -6.36
C HIS A 110 -25.10 22.04 -4.97
N PRO A 111 -24.33 20.97 -4.72
CA PRO A 111 -24.34 20.29 -3.42
C PRO A 111 -23.84 21.18 -2.28
N LEU A 112 -22.92 22.09 -2.58
CA LEU A 112 -22.39 23.07 -1.61
C LEU A 112 -23.42 24.16 -1.26
N SER A 113 -24.48 24.30 -2.06
CA SER A 113 -25.64 25.16 -1.81
C SER A 113 -26.80 24.41 -1.13
N ASN A 114 -26.67 23.12 -0.82
CA ASN A 114 -27.75 22.37 -0.19
C ASN A 114 -28.03 22.89 1.23
N PRO A 115 -29.29 22.85 1.71
CA PRO A 115 -29.65 23.33 3.04
C PRO A 115 -28.82 22.74 4.17
N SER A 116 -28.47 21.44 4.11
CA SER A 116 -27.63 20.78 5.12
C SER A 116 -26.23 21.39 5.21
N VAL A 117 -25.59 21.65 4.07
CA VAL A 117 -24.27 22.28 4.00
C VAL A 117 -24.36 23.72 4.46
N LEU A 118 -25.33 24.49 3.96
CA LEU A 118 -25.49 25.90 4.33
C LEU A 118 -25.81 26.07 5.82
N SER A 119 -26.63 25.20 6.41
CA SER A 119 -26.88 25.19 7.85
C SER A 119 -25.62 24.82 8.65
N ARG A 120 -24.75 23.94 8.13
CA ARG A 120 -23.47 23.63 8.78
C ARG A 120 -22.49 24.81 8.70
N VAL A 121 -22.39 25.47 7.55
CA VAL A 121 -21.57 26.68 7.39
C VAL A 121 -22.06 27.80 8.31
N GLU A 122 -23.37 27.99 8.40
CA GLU A 122 -23.99 28.94 9.33
C GLU A 122 -23.69 28.60 10.80
N ALA A 123 -23.76 27.32 11.17
CA ALA A 123 -23.41 26.89 12.52
C ALA A 123 -21.93 27.11 12.87
N LEU A 124 -21.03 27.06 11.87
CA LEU A 124 -19.59 27.23 12.04
C LEU A 124 -19.13 28.69 12.00
N GLY A 125 -19.75 29.53 11.17
CA GLY A 125 -19.27 30.89 10.89
C GLY A 125 -20.35 31.99 10.96
N GLY A 126 -21.57 31.64 11.34
CA GLY A 126 -22.72 32.55 11.43
C GLY A 126 -23.43 32.83 10.10
N PRO A 127 -24.55 33.59 10.13
CA PRO A 127 -25.39 33.86 8.96
C PRO A 127 -24.64 34.56 7.81
N ASP A 128 -23.70 35.45 8.13
CA ASP A 128 -22.89 36.13 7.11
C ASP A 128 -21.93 35.18 6.39
N ALA A 129 -21.37 34.18 7.11
CA ALA A 129 -20.54 33.16 6.49
C ALA A 129 -21.34 32.28 5.53
N ARG A 130 -22.58 31.92 5.88
CA ARG A 130 -23.50 31.21 4.97
C ARG A 130 -23.74 31.99 3.67
N VAL A 131 -24.01 33.29 3.77
CA VAL A 131 -24.26 34.13 2.59
C VAL A 131 -23.00 34.26 1.74
N ARG A 132 -21.84 34.55 2.35
CA ARG A 132 -20.56 34.66 1.63
C ARG A 132 -20.16 33.35 0.96
N TRP A 133 -20.15 32.26 1.72
CA TRP A 133 -19.85 30.90 1.22
C TRP A 133 -20.65 30.58 -0.04
N ASN A 134 -21.97 30.79 0.03
CA ASN A 134 -22.81 30.39 -1.08
C ASN A 134 -22.64 31.30 -2.29
N ARG A 135 -22.43 32.61 -2.09
CA ARG A 135 -22.14 33.55 -3.19
C ARG A 135 -20.83 33.23 -3.87
N GLU A 136 -19.75 33.07 -3.11
CA GLU A 136 -18.41 32.77 -3.62
C GLU A 136 -18.37 31.43 -4.33
N ASN A 137 -19.00 30.40 -3.75
CA ASN A 137 -19.06 29.09 -4.38
C ASN A 137 -19.79 29.12 -5.73
N ILE A 138 -20.94 29.78 -5.79
CA ILE A 138 -21.71 29.91 -7.03
C ILE A 138 -20.92 30.73 -8.07
N ALA A 139 -20.32 31.86 -7.67
CA ALA A 139 -19.55 32.72 -8.58
C ALA A 139 -18.37 31.97 -9.22
N ARG A 140 -17.50 31.40 -8.39
CA ARG A 140 -16.33 30.62 -8.83
C ARG A 140 -16.74 29.41 -9.69
N GLY A 141 -17.83 28.76 -9.31
CA GLY A 141 -18.40 27.65 -10.06
C GLY A 141 -18.83 28.06 -11.46
N LEU A 142 -19.60 29.14 -11.59
CA LEU A 142 -20.07 29.66 -12.88
C LEU A 142 -18.91 30.16 -13.75
N GLU A 143 -17.87 30.78 -13.19
CA GLU A 143 -16.65 31.14 -13.93
C GLU A 143 -15.92 29.91 -14.52
N SER A 144 -16.00 28.78 -13.81
CA SER A 144 -15.42 27.52 -14.29
C SER A 144 -16.28 26.92 -15.39
N VAL A 145 -17.60 26.97 -15.27
CA VAL A 145 -18.53 26.55 -16.34
C VAL A 145 -18.40 27.42 -17.58
N GLU A 146 -18.24 28.74 -17.44
CA GLU A 146 -18.00 29.67 -18.56
C GLU A 146 -16.75 29.26 -19.36
N ARG A 147 -15.68 28.86 -18.68
CA ARG A 147 -14.45 28.36 -19.32
C ARG A 147 -14.66 27.00 -19.99
N LEU A 148 -15.43 26.10 -19.39
CA LEU A 148 -15.77 24.81 -20.01
C LEU A 148 -16.68 24.97 -21.25
N LEU A 149 -17.43 26.07 -21.33
CA LEU A 149 -18.17 26.44 -22.53
C LEU A 149 -17.26 26.94 -23.65
N ASP A 150 -16.01 27.31 -23.38
CA ASP A 150 -15.02 27.66 -24.40
C ASP A 150 -14.46 26.43 -25.11
N HIS A 151 -15.28 25.85 -25.99
CA HIS A 151 -15.00 24.61 -26.70
C HIS A 151 -15.65 24.66 -28.09
N PRO A 152 -15.08 24.00 -29.13
CA PRO A 152 -15.64 24.01 -30.49
C PRO A 152 -17.11 23.58 -30.61
N GLY A 153 -17.57 22.73 -29.69
CA GLY A 153 -18.97 22.28 -29.60
C GLY A 153 -19.96 23.29 -29.01
N PHE A 154 -19.51 24.47 -28.58
CA PHE A 154 -20.38 25.59 -28.21
C PHE A 154 -20.61 26.49 -29.43
N THR A 155 -21.84 26.55 -29.92
CA THR A 155 -22.21 27.35 -31.12
C THR A 155 -22.76 28.73 -30.77
N GLY A 156 -22.82 29.09 -29.48
CA GLY A 156 -23.44 30.33 -29.02
C GLY A 156 -24.94 30.22 -28.74
N ARG A 157 -25.57 29.07 -29.02
CA ARG A 157 -27.02 28.87 -28.84
C ARG A 157 -27.38 28.11 -27.56
N PHE A 158 -26.85 26.91 -27.37
CA PHE A 158 -27.02 26.12 -26.13
C PHE A 158 -25.65 25.66 -25.61
N CYS A 159 -25.60 25.03 -24.43
CA CYS A 159 -24.34 24.57 -23.83
C CYS A 159 -23.52 23.66 -24.77
N HIS A 160 -24.20 22.93 -25.66
CA HIS A 160 -23.60 22.14 -26.71
C HIS A 160 -24.53 22.02 -27.92
N GLY A 161 -24.05 22.42 -29.10
CA GLY A 161 -24.84 22.39 -30.33
C GLY A 161 -26.05 23.32 -30.36
N ASP A 162 -26.99 23.03 -31.26
CA ASP A 162 -28.11 23.94 -31.61
C ASP A 162 -29.46 23.57 -30.97
N ALA A 163 -29.49 22.52 -30.14
CA ALA A 163 -30.67 22.06 -29.40
C ALA A 163 -30.36 21.98 -27.89
N PRO A 164 -31.35 22.25 -27.01
CA PRO A 164 -31.15 22.18 -25.57
C PRO A 164 -30.97 20.72 -25.10
N GLY A 165 -29.99 20.49 -24.23
CA GLY A 165 -29.67 19.15 -23.72
C GLY A 165 -29.48 19.09 -22.20
N LEU A 166 -28.87 18.00 -21.73
CA LEU A 166 -28.63 17.73 -20.30
C LEU A 166 -27.86 18.87 -19.61
N ALA A 167 -26.86 19.46 -20.28
CA ALA A 167 -26.09 20.57 -19.73
C ALA A 167 -26.96 21.80 -19.49
N ASP A 168 -27.85 22.16 -20.42
CA ASP A 168 -28.79 23.28 -20.28
C ASP A 168 -29.80 23.02 -19.17
N CYS A 169 -30.29 21.77 -19.06
CA CYS A 169 -31.15 21.35 -17.95
C CYS A 169 -30.50 21.61 -16.60
N THR A 170 -29.16 21.55 -16.49
CA THR A 170 -28.42 21.84 -15.25
C THR A 170 -28.04 23.30 -15.05
N LEU A 171 -27.61 24.00 -16.10
CA LEU A 171 -27.11 25.37 -16.03
C LEU A 171 -28.23 26.34 -15.64
N ILE A 172 -29.40 26.26 -16.29
CA ILE A 172 -30.50 27.22 -16.05
C ILE A 172 -31.00 27.20 -14.60
N PRO A 173 -31.24 26.02 -13.97
CA PRO A 173 -31.56 25.98 -12.54
C PRO A 173 -30.46 26.52 -11.61
N GLN A 174 -29.20 26.50 -12.05
CA GLN A 174 -28.09 27.08 -11.29
C GLN A 174 -28.03 28.60 -11.43
N LEU A 175 -28.37 29.16 -12.60
CA LEU A 175 -28.50 30.62 -12.78
C LEU A 175 -29.67 31.18 -11.97
N TYR A 176 -30.80 30.46 -11.92
CA TYR A 176 -31.90 30.79 -11.00
C TYR A 176 -31.42 30.82 -9.54
N ASN A 177 -30.60 29.84 -9.13
CA ASN A 177 -30.00 29.84 -7.80
C ASN A 177 -29.06 31.03 -7.58
N ALA A 178 -28.22 31.36 -8.56
CA ALA A 178 -27.31 32.51 -8.50
C ALA A 178 -28.08 33.83 -8.30
N ALA A 179 -29.19 34.03 -9.03
CA ALA A 179 -30.05 35.20 -8.88
C ALA A 179 -30.67 35.30 -7.48
N ARG A 180 -31.16 34.19 -6.90
CA ARG A 180 -31.69 34.17 -5.53
C ARG A 180 -30.68 34.61 -4.47
N TRP A 181 -29.40 34.32 -4.70
CA TRP A 181 -28.32 34.68 -3.80
C TRP A 181 -27.66 36.02 -4.15
N GLY A 182 -28.10 36.69 -5.22
CA GLY A 182 -27.56 37.97 -5.67
C GLY A 182 -26.13 37.88 -6.21
N VAL A 183 -25.78 36.75 -6.83
CA VAL A 183 -24.48 36.57 -7.49
C VAL A 183 -24.55 37.22 -8.88
N ASP A 184 -23.63 38.14 -9.16
CA ASP A 184 -23.51 38.76 -10.48
C ASP A 184 -22.75 37.84 -11.44
N TYR A 185 -23.42 37.39 -12.49
CA TYR A 185 -22.84 36.60 -13.58
C TYR A 185 -23.01 37.30 -14.94
N THR A 186 -23.32 38.60 -14.95
CA THR A 186 -23.56 39.36 -16.19
C THR A 186 -22.33 39.48 -17.08
N HIS A 187 -21.14 39.32 -16.51
CA HIS A 187 -19.86 39.32 -17.21
C HIS A 187 -19.54 37.99 -17.91
N LEU A 188 -20.28 36.91 -17.62
CA LEU A 188 -20.07 35.57 -18.19
C LEU A 188 -20.84 35.44 -19.52
N THR A 189 -20.21 35.90 -20.59
CA THR A 189 -20.86 36.12 -21.90
C THR A 189 -21.44 34.87 -22.56
N ARG A 190 -20.80 33.69 -22.43
CA ARG A 190 -21.30 32.44 -23.02
C ARG A 190 -22.48 31.90 -22.23
N ILE A 191 -22.40 31.90 -20.90
CA ILE A 191 -23.52 31.58 -20.01
C ILE A 191 -24.71 32.50 -20.29
N ARG A 192 -24.48 33.80 -20.48
CA ARG A 192 -25.53 34.77 -20.86
C ARG A 192 -26.18 34.46 -22.19
N ALA A 193 -25.44 33.96 -23.17
CA ALA A 193 -25.97 33.54 -24.47
C ALA A 193 -26.88 32.30 -24.33
N VAL A 194 -26.45 31.29 -23.56
CA VAL A 194 -27.25 30.10 -23.26
C VAL A 194 -28.53 30.46 -22.50
N GLU A 195 -28.41 31.33 -21.49
CA GLU A 195 -29.56 31.78 -20.70
C GLU A 195 -30.62 32.44 -21.59
N ALA A 196 -30.21 33.36 -22.46
CA ALA A 196 -31.12 34.04 -23.39
C ALA A 196 -31.81 33.07 -24.36
N ALA A 197 -31.10 32.06 -24.84
CA ALA A 197 -31.67 31.04 -25.73
C ALA A 197 -32.65 30.09 -25.01
N CYS A 198 -32.36 29.73 -23.76
CA CYS A 198 -33.24 28.90 -22.95
C CYS A 198 -34.47 29.68 -22.45
N GLU A 199 -34.32 30.96 -22.12
CA GLU A 199 -35.40 31.83 -21.62
C GLU A 199 -36.58 31.91 -22.59
N ILE A 200 -36.31 31.95 -23.90
CA ILE A 200 -37.34 31.99 -24.95
C ILE A 200 -37.89 30.60 -25.33
N HIS A 201 -37.34 29.52 -24.78
CA HIS A 201 -37.74 28.16 -25.14
C HIS A 201 -38.96 27.71 -24.30
N PRO A 202 -40.07 27.23 -24.91
CA PRO A 202 -41.32 26.93 -24.21
C PRO A 202 -41.18 25.94 -23.03
N ALA A 203 -40.32 24.93 -23.18
CA ALA A 203 -40.09 23.93 -22.13
C ALA A 203 -39.48 24.53 -20.85
N PHE A 204 -38.55 25.48 -20.97
CA PHE A 204 -37.92 26.14 -19.82
C PHE A 204 -38.90 27.09 -19.14
N ALA A 205 -39.67 27.84 -19.93
CA ALA A 205 -40.75 28.69 -19.42
C ALA A 205 -41.87 27.89 -18.71
N ALA A 206 -42.18 26.68 -19.20
CA ALA A 206 -43.16 25.78 -18.57
C ALA A 206 -42.64 25.18 -17.26
N ALA A 207 -41.33 24.90 -17.17
CA ALA A 207 -40.69 24.31 -16.00
C ALA A 207 -40.30 25.32 -14.90
N HIS A 208 -40.42 26.63 -15.17
CA HIS A 208 -39.94 27.70 -14.30
C HIS A 208 -40.52 27.60 -12.87
N PRO A 209 -39.69 27.70 -11.79
CA PRO A 209 -40.09 27.55 -10.40
C PRO A 209 -41.35 28.32 -9.99
N ASP A 210 -41.49 29.56 -10.46
CA ASP A 210 -42.60 30.44 -10.07
C ASP A 210 -43.99 29.91 -10.47
N ARG A 211 -44.06 29.01 -11.45
CA ARG A 211 -45.32 28.34 -11.82
C ARG A 211 -45.76 27.25 -10.83
N PHE A 212 -44.86 26.87 -9.93
CA PHE A 212 -45.06 25.84 -8.91
C PHE A 212 -44.97 26.41 -7.48
N ALA A 213 -44.89 27.74 -7.37
CA ALA A 213 -44.85 28.43 -6.09
C ALA A 213 -46.19 28.26 -5.35
N PRO A 214 -46.17 28.01 -4.02
CA PRO A 214 -47.39 27.99 -3.21
C PRO A 214 -47.99 29.40 -3.09
N ASP A 215 -49.31 29.48 -2.91
CA ASP A 215 -50.04 30.74 -2.78
C ASP A 215 -49.46 31.63 -1.66
N GLY A 216 -49.12 32.88 -2.00
CA GLY A 216 -48.52 33.84 -1.07
C GLY A 216 -46.98 33.86 -1.03
N ALA A 217 -46.29 33.06 -1.85
CA ALA A 217 -44.84 33.18 -2.02
C ALA A 217 -44.46 34.54 -2.66
N PRO A 218 -43.43 35.26 -2.15
CA PRO A 218 -43.05 36.55 -2.71
C PRO A 218 -42.58 36.41 -4.16
N ALA A 219 -43.19 37.15 -5.09
CA ALA A 219 -42.80 37.21 -6.49
C ALA A 219 -41.38 37.79 -6.62
N GLN A 220 -40.47 37.09 -7.30
CA GLN A 220 -39.15 37.65 -7.60
C GLN A 220 -39.28 38.61 -8.79
N VAL A 221 -39.06 39.89 -8.52
CA VAL A 221 -39.03 40.94 -9.54
C VAL A 221 -37.83 40.69 -10.47
N ALA A 222 -38.12 40.45 -11.75
CA ALA A 222 -37.13 40.49 -12.81
C ALA A 222 -36.70 41.95 -13.05
N GLY A 223 -35.46 42.33 -12.71
CA GLY A 223 -34.92 43.63 -13.09
C GLY A 223 -33.76 44.19 -12.25
N ARG A 224 -32.56 44.14 -12.84
CA ARG A 224 -31.38 45.04 -12.72
C ARG A 224 -31.31 46.02 -11.53
N GLY A 225 -30.34 45.76 -10.64
CA GLY A 225 -29.48 46.75 -9.98
C GLY A 225 -30.10 47.73 -8.97
N LYS A 226 -29.85 47.51 -7.67
CA LYS A 226 -29.28 48.50 -6.72
C LYS A 226 -29.10 47.90 -5.31
N VAL A 227 -27.94 48.20 -4.74
CA VAL A 227 -27.48 47.96 -3.36
C VAL A 227 -28.41 48.65 -2.34
N CYS A 228 -28.73 48.02 -1.19
CA CYS A 228 -28.51 48.54 0.19
C CYS A 228 -29.17 47.72 1.33
N CYS A 229 -28.37 47.43 2.37
CA CYS A 229 -28.58 47.42 3.84
C CYS A 229 -29.74 46.71 4.60
N ASN A 230 -29.31 45.87 5.56
CA ASN A 230 -29.71 45.70 6.98
C ASN A 230 -31.19 45.66 7.43
N ARG A 231 -31.57 44.61 8.17
CA ARG A 231 -31.95 44.69 9.62
C ARG A 231 -32.22 43.33 10.29
N ASN A 232 -31.76 43.26 11.54
CA ASN A 232 -32.06 42.31 12.61
C ASN A 232 -33.57 42.03 12.80
N GLU A 233 -33.94 40.85 13.32
CA GLU A 233 -34.34 40.65 14.74
C GLU A 233 -34.89 39.23 15.02
N LYS A 234 -34.29 38.59 16.05
CA LYS A 234 -34.84 37.78 17.16
C LYS A 234 -36.19 37.03 16.99
N TRP A 235 -36.30 35.81 17.51
CA TRP A 235 -36.91 35.50 18.83
C TRP A 235 -37.08 33.99 19.10
N HIS A 236 -36.98 33.67 20.39
CA HIS A 236 -37.06 32.38 21.08
C HIS A 236 -38.40 31.64 20.99
N SER A 237 -38.38 30.32 21.31
CA SER A 237 -39.05 29.67 22.48
C SER A 237 -39.38 28.19 22.18
N ARG A 238 -38.96 27.22 23.03
CA ARG A 238 -39.74 26.42 24.02
C ARG A 238 -40.91 25.62 23.40
N ALA A 239 -41.26 24.38 23.75
CA ALA A 239 -40.96 23.46 24.85
C ALA A 239 -41.82 22.17 24.67
N ARG A 240 -41.40 21.06 25.31
CA ARG A 240 -42.22 19.98 25.96
C ARG A 240 -43.06 19.08 25.04
N ARG A 241 -43.47 17.85 25.39
CA ARG A 241 -43.11 16.73 26.30
C ARG A 241 -44.23 15.67 26.10
N ASP A 242 -43.98 14.45 26.57
CA ASP A 242 -44.94 13.39 26.98
C ASP A 242 -45.45 12.42 25.88
N GLU A 243 -45.06 11.13 25.96
CA GLU A 243 -45.76 9.96 26.59
C GLU A 243 -46.93 9.46 25.70
N GLY A 244 -47.17 8.19 25.40
CA GLY A 244 -46.66 6.86 25.76
C GLY A 244 -47.62 5.83 25.11
N GLY A 245 -47.31 4.53 25.11
CA GLY A 245 -48.28 3.49 24.76
C GLY A 245 -47.70 2.20 24.19
N ASP A 246 -47.55 1.20 25.07
CA ASP A 246 -47.30 -0.21 24.73
C ASP A 246 -48.53 -0.88 24.09
N ALA A 247 -48.30 -1.75 23.12
CA ALA A 247 -49.18 -2.88 22.80
C ALA A 247 -48.37 -4.05 22.23
N VAL A 248 -48.35 -5.15 22.99
CA VAL A 248 -47.81 -6.46 22.60
C VAL A 248 -48.86 -7.19 21.76
N MET A 249 -48.44 -7.78 20.63
CA MET A 249 -49.11 -8.92 20.00
C MET A 249 -48.06 -9.86 19.42
N ASP A 250 -48.26 -11.13 19.75
CA ASP A 250 -47.35 -12.26 19.59
C ASP A 250 -47.61 -13.00 18.26
N GLY A 251 -46.56 -13.64 17.73
CA GLY A 251 -46.64 -14.78 16.79
C GLY A 251 -46.74 -14.50 15.29
N ALA A 252 -45.61 -14.62 14.57
CA ALA A 252 -45.43 -15.58 13.47
C ALA A 252 -44.12 -15.33 12.68
N ALA A 253 -43.41 -16.42 12.41
CA ALA A 253 -42.23 -16.57 11.56
C ALA A 253 -40.95 -15.85 12.04
N GLN A 254 -40.01 -16.63 12.59
CA GLN A 254 -38.61 -16.22 12.68
C GLN A 254 -38.12 -15.83 11.29
N PRO A 255 -37.68 -14.58 11.06
CA PRO A 255 -36.92 -14.28 9.86
C PRO A 255 -35.57 -15.00 9.99
N THR A 256 -35.25 -15.82 8.99
CA THR A 256 -33.87 -16.24 8.72
C THR A 256 -32.95 -15.01 8.86
N PRO A 257 -31.81 -15.09 9.56
CA PRO A 257 -30.99 -13.92 9.79
C PRO A 257 -30.59 -13.32 8.44
N PHE A 258 -30.91 -12.04 8.25
CA PHE A 258 -30.41 -11.25 7.13
C PHE A 258 -28.88 -11.32 7.17
N ALA A 259 -28.27 -12.02 6.21
CA ALA A 259 -26.83 -11.97 5.99
C ALA A 259 -26.50 -10.54 5.50
N CYS A 260 -25.73 -9.81 6.30
CA CYS A 260 -25.24 -8.49 5.90
C CYS A 260 -24.36 -8.64 4.64
N PRO A 261 -24.49 -7.75 3.64
CA PRO A 261 -23.88 -7.90 2.32
C PRO A 261 -22.35 -7.74 2.30
N PHE A 262 -21.72 -7.56 3.47
CA PHE A 262 -20.28 -7.27 3.62
C PHE A 262 -19.48 -8.45 4.20
N HIS A 263 -20.07 -9.64 4.36
CA HIS A 263 -19.43 -10.73 5.10
C HIS A 263 -18.63 -11.70 4.24
N GLY A 264 -17.35 -11.79 4.62
CA GLY A 264 -16.54 -12.99 4.44
C GLY A 264 -16.91 -14.10 5.42
N SER A 265 -15.96 -14.96 5.77
CA SER A 265 -16.13 -16.03 6.76
C SER A 265 -16.50 -15.50 8.17
N GLU A 266 -17.06 -16.37 9.03
CA GLU A 266 -17.33 -16.04 10.45
C GLU A 266 -16.05 -15.65 11.21
N ALA A 267 -14.90 -16.22 10.82
CA ALA A 267 -13.59 -15.84 11.34
C ALA A 267 -13.23 -14.40 11.00
N GLY A 268 -13.48 -13.96 9.76
CA GLY A 268 -13.26 -12.57 9.35
C GLY A 268 -14.20 -11.60 10.06
N ARG A 269 -15.50 -11.95 10.14
CA ARG A 269 -16.52 -11.14 10.78
C ARG A 269 -16.22 -10.85 12.26
N SER A 270 -15.77 -11.88 12.99
CA SER A 270 -15.50 -11.82 14.44
C SER A 270 -14.07 -11.41 14.81
N PHE A 271 -13.20 -11.19 13.82
CA PHE A 271 -11.81 -10.82 14.05
C PHE A 271 -11.69 -9.53 14.89
N ASP A 272 -10.98 -9.60 16.00
CA ASP A 272 -10.63 -8.46 16.84
C ASP A 272 -9.11 -8.42 17.04
N PRO A 273 -8.39 -7.39 16.54
CA PRO A 273 -6.95 -7.28 16.75
C PRO A 273 -6.57 -7.00 18.22
N PHE A 274 -7.53 -6.66 19.09
CA PHE A 274 -7.28 -6.55 20.54
C PHE A 274 -7.35 -7.92 21.26
N GLY A 275 -7.73 -8.98 20.55
CA GLY A 275 -7.77 -10.34 21.08
C GLY A 275 -6.39 -10.94 21.34
N PRO A 276 -6.29 -11.93 22.25
CA PRO A 276 -5.02 -12.49 22.70
C PRO A 276 -4.21 -13.15 21.58
N ALA A 277 -4.85 -13.79 20.60
CA ALA A 277 -4.17 -14.44 19.48
C ALA A 277 -3.39 -13.42 18.62
N TYR A 278 -4.02 -12.31 18.25
CA TYR A 278 -3.37 -11.27 17.46
C TYR A 278 -2.27 -10.55 18.24
N GLN A 279 -2.50 -10.25 19.53
CA GLN A 279 -1.48 -9.61 20.36
C GLN A 279 -0.24 -10.51 20.56
N ALA A 280 -0.46 -11.82 20.70
CA ALA A 280 0.61 -12.80 20.81
C ALA A 280 1.41 -12.93 19.50
N ASP A 281 0.73 -13.15 18.38
CA ASP A 281 1.36 -13.29 17.05
C ASP A 281 0.39 -12.85 15.92
N PRO A 282 0.52 -11.60 15.42
CA PRO A 282 -0.35 -11.09 14.36
C PRO A 282 -0.23 -11.87 13.04
N ALA A 283 0.94 -12.42 12.74
CA ALA A 283 1.16 -13.16 11.51
C ALA A 283 0.50 -14.53 11.58
N GLU A 284 0.66 -15.25 12.68
CA GLU A 284 -0.03 -16.54 12.87
C GLU A 284 -1.55 -16.36 12.95
N ALA A 285 -2.03 -15.36 13.68
CA ALA A 285 -3.47 -15.07 13.83
C ALA A 285 -4.18 -14.84 12.48
N LEU A 286 -3.45 -14.39 11.45
CA LEU A 286 -3.96 -14.16 10.09
C LEU A 286 -3.48 -15.17 9.04
N ARG A 287 -2.85 -16.29 9.42
CA ARG A 287 -2.43 -17.33 8.47
C ARG A 287 -3.60 -17.80 7.60
N TRP A 288 -4.74 -18.10 8.22
CA TRP A 288 -5.97 -18.52 7.55
C TRP A 288 -6.44 -17.51 6.49
N SER A 289 -6.32 -16.21 6.79
CA SER A 289 -6.69 -15.13 5.86
C SER A 289 -5.72 -15.04 4.69
N ARG A 290 -4.40 -15.14 4.93
CA ARG A 290 -3.40 -15.16 3.84
C ARG A 290 -3.64 -16.29 2.85
N GLU A 291 -4.03 -17.45 3.36
CA GLU A 291 -4.21 -18.64 2.56
C GLU A 291 -5.51 -18.57 1.75
N SER A 292 -6.63 -18.27 2.40
CA SER A 292 -7.95 -18.50 1.80
C SER A 292 -8.84 -17.26 1.65
N GLU A 293 -8.69 -16.26 2.51
CA GLU A 293 -9.56 -15.06 2.53
C GLU A 293 -8.72 -13.78 2.72
N PRO A 294 -8.06 -13.28 1.66
CA PRO A 294 -7.04 -12.23 1.78
C PRO A 294 -7.60 -10.86 2.17
N VAL A 295 -8.89 -10.64 1.94
CA VAL A 295 -9.61 -9.41 2.26
C VAL A 295 -10.94 -9.77 2.93
N PHE A 296 -11.19 -9.23 4.12
CA PHE A 296 -12.45 -9.43 4.85
C PHE A 296 -12.82 -8.19 5.65
N PHE A 297 -14.08 -8.07 6.10
CA PHE A 297 -14.52 -6.99 6.97
C PHE A 297 -14.64 -7.47 8.43
N SER A 298 -13.97 -6.77 9.35
CA SER A 298 -14.07 -6.99 10.79
C SER A 298 -15.15 -6.08 11.39
N GLU A 299 -16.24 -6.67 11.90
CA GLU A 299 -17.30 -5.91 12.57
C GLU A 299 -16.82 -5.24 13.88
N PRO A 300 -16.06 -5.92 14.77
CA PRO A 300 -15.60 -5.30 16.03
C PRO A 300 -14.69 -4.09 15.82
N LEU A 301 -13.93 -4.05 14.72
CA LEU A 301 -13.04 -2.95 14.41
C LEU A 301 -13.71 -1.90 13.50
N GLY A 302 -14.61 -2.31 12.62
CA GLY A 302 -15.21 -1.47 11.59
C GLY A 302 -14.27 -1.18 10.41
N TYR A 303 -13.39 -2.14 10.08
CA TYR A 303 -12.34 -2.01 9.06
C TYR A 303 -12.34 -3.22 8.13
N TRP A 304 -11.98 -2.98 6.88
CA TRP A 304 -11.51 -4.01 5.96
C TRP A 304 -10.08 -4.41 6.35
N VAL A 305 -9.81 -5.70 6.46
CA VAL A 305 -8.50 -6.23 6.81
C VAL A 305 -7.89 -6.88 5.58
N VAL A 306 -6.63 -6.55 5.29
CA VAL A 306 -5.87 -7.06 4.15
C VAL A 306 -4.61 -7.75 4.67
N SER A 307 -4.33 -8.98 4.21
CA SER A 307 -3.33 -9.85 4.84
C SER A 307 -2.18 -10.33 3.94
N ARG A 308 -2.30 -10.21 2.61
CA ARG A 308 -1.26 -10.64 1.64
C ARG A 308 -0.28 -9.54 1.26
N TYR A 309 0.95 -9.92 0.90
CA TYR A 309 2.03 -8.99 0.60
C TYR A 309 1.73 -8.07 -0.59
N ASP A 310 1.36 -8.63 -1.73
CA ASP A 310 1.13 -7.86 -2.97
C ASP A 310 -0.05 -6.90 -2.85
N ASP A 311 -1.13 -7.34 -2.19
CA ASP A 311 -2.32 -6.51 -1.96
C ASP A 311 -2.00 -5.29 -1.07
N ILE A 312 -1.27 -5.51 0.04
CA ILE A 312 -0.83 -4.41 0.92
C ILE A 312 0.15 -3.48 0.19
N LYS A 313 1.10 -4.02 -0.56
CA LYS A 313 2.06 -3.23 -1.33
C LYS A 313 1.38 -2.40 -2.42
N ALA A 314 0.33 -2.94 -3.06
CA ALA A 314 -0.49 -2.19 -4.02
C ALA A 314 -1.24 -1.03 -3.34
N ILE A 315 -1.83 -1.26 -2.16
CA ILE A 315 -2.48 -0.20 -1.38
C ILE A 315 -1.49 0.90 -0.98
N PHE A 316 -0.28 0.54 -0.53
CA PHE A 316 0.76 1.52 -0.21
C PHE A 316 1.19 2.38 -1.41
N ARG A 317 1.15 1.81 -2.62
CA ARG A 317 1.61 2.45 -3.86
C ARG A 317 0.72 3.60 -4.32
N ASP A 318 -0.59 3.51 -4.07
CA ASP A 318 -1.57 4.51 -4.51
C ASP A 318 -2.12 5.32 -3.32
N PRO A 319 -1.43 6.39 -2.89
CA PRO A 319 -1.88 7.23 -1.78
C PRO A 319 -3.10 8.11 -2.14
N ILE A 320 -3.49 8.17 -3.43
CA ILE A 320 -4.64 8.95 -3.89
C ILE A 320 -5.91 8.12 -3.71
N LEU A 321 -5.92 6.89 -4.21
CA LEU A 321 -7.04 5.95 -4.01
C LEU A 321 -7.11 5.49 -2.55
N PHE A 322 -5.96 5.29 -1.92
CA PHE A 322 -5.85 4.86 -0.53
C PHE A 322 -5.16 5.94 0.31
N SER A 323 -5.97 6.86 0.81
CA SER A 323 -5.54 8.00 1.61
C SER A 323 -4.96 7.57 2.97
N PRO A 324 -3.84 8.16 3.43
CA PRO A 324 -3.29 7.95 4.76
C PRO A 324 -4.01 8.76 5.85
N ALA A 325 -5.12 9.44 5.56
CA ALA A 325 -5.81 10.35 6.49
C ALA A 325 -6.13 9.74 7.86
N ASN A 326 -6.37 8.44 7.93
CA ASN A 326 -6.66 7.73 9.19
C ASN A 326 -5.42 7.13 9.87
N ALA A 327 -4.20 7.33 9.36
CA ALA A 327 -2.98 6.72 9.90
C ALA A 327 -2.74 7.05 11.39
N LEU A 328 -3.16 8.24 11.83
CA LEU A 328 -3.13 8.71 13.23
C LEU A 328 -4.53 8.99 13.81
N GLU A 329 -5.60 8.50 13.18
CA GLU A 329 -6.95 8.61 13.76
C GLU A 329 -7.04 7.76 15.03
N LYS A 330 -7.69 8.26 16.08
CA LYS A 330 -7.89 7.47 17.31
C LYS A 330 -8.87 6.34 17.05
N ILE A 331 -8.54 5.12 17.48
CA ILE A 331 -9.45 3.97 17.37
C ILE A 331 -10.70 4.17 18.22
N THR A 332 -10.53 4.67 19.43
CA THR A 332 -11.65 5.07 20.28
C THR A 332 -11.83 6.59 20.17
N PRO A 333 -13.00 7.10 19.75
CA PRO A 333 -13.27 8.53 19.75
C PRO A 333 -13.03 9.14 21.14
N PRO A 334 -12.46 10.35 21.23
CA PRO A 334 -12.17 10.97 22.51
C PRO A 334 -13.45 11.29 23.29
N SER A 335 -13.43 11.09 24.61
CA SER A 335 -14.52 11.49 25.49
C SER A 335 -14.73 13.02 25.48
N PRO A 336 -15.93 13.52 25.79
CA PRO A 336 -16.19 14.95 25.90
C PRO A 336 -15.22 15.67 26.85
N GLU A 337 -14.88 15.05 27.97
CA GLU A 337 -13.93 15.59 28.96
C GLU A 337 -12.52 15.68 28.41
N ALA A 338 -12.06 14.65 27.70
CA ALA A 338 -10.75 14.67 27.03
C ALA A 338 -10.70 15.77 25.94
N VAL A 339 -11.80 16.00 25.22
CA VAL A 339 -11.90 17.11 24.25
C VAL A 339 -11.81 18.47 24.95
N GLU A 340 -12.46 18.66 26.10
CA GLU A 340 -12.35 19.89 26.87
C GLU A 340 -10.92 20.16 27.37
N VAL A 341 -10.22 19.13 27.86
CA VAL A 341 -8.82 19.24 28.29
C VAL A 341 -7.93 19.73 27.14
N LEU A 342 -8.06 19.13 25.96
CA LEU A 342 -7.29 19.53 24.78
C LEU A 342 -7.65 20.95 24.32
N ALA A 343 -8.93 21.33 24.37
CA ALA A 343 -9.38 22.67 24.01
C ALA A 343 -8.79 23.75 24.93
N ARG A 344 -8.67 23.49 26.24
CA ARG A 344 -8.06 24.44 27.20
C ARG A 344 -6.59 24.73 26.90
N ALA A 345 -5.87 23.78 26.29
CA ALA A 345 -4.48 23.93 25.90
C ALA A 345 -4.30 24.49 24.48
N ASN A 346 -5.39 24.90 23.81
CA ASN A 346 -5.39 25.29 22.39
C ASN A 346 -4.71 24.22 21.51
N TYR A 347 -4.94 22.94 21.82
CA TYR A 347 -4.38 21.84 21.05
C TYR A 347 -4.90 21.89 19.62
N ALA A 348 -3.99 22.00 18.66
CA ALA A 348 -4.31 22.18 17.25
C ALA A 348 -3.35 21.41 16.35
N MET A 349 -2.96 20.19 16.75
CA MET A 349 -2.14 19.32 15.92
C MET A 349 -2.88 19.01 14.62
N ASN A 350 -2.24 19.33 13.50
CA ASN A 350 -2.76 19.05 12.17
C ASN A 350 -2.07 17.81 11.59
N ARG A 351 -2.43 17.46 10.36
CA ARG A 351 -1.74 16.40 9.62
C ARG A 351 -0.26 16.72 9.46
N THR A 352 0.54 15.67 9.58
CA THR A 352 1.97 15.65 9.34
C THR A 352 2.24 14.62 8.25
N LEU A 353 3.49 14.51 7.79
CA LEU A 353 3.89 13.64 6.67
C LEU A 353 3.19 12.28 6.63
N VAL A 354 3.03 11.61 7.77
CA VAL A 354 2.51 10.23 7.83
C VAL A 354 1.00 10.11 7.57
N ASN A 355 0.21 11.15 7.81
CA ASN A 355 -1.26 11.14 7.67
C ASN A 355 -1.79 12.24 6.72
N GLU A 356 -0.90 12.77 5.90
CA GLU A 356 -1.20 13.86 4.97
C GLU A 356 -1.52 13.35 3.57
N ASP A 357 -2.52 13.96 2.93
CA ASP A 357 -2.91 13.61 1.56
C ASP A 357 -2.08 14.36 0.51
N GLU A 358 -2.02 13.81 -0.70
CA GLU A 358 -1.51 14.51 -1.86
C GLU A 358 -2.41 15.69 -2.28
N PRO A 359 -1.86 16.76 -2.88
CA PRO A 359 -0.46 16.97 -3.27
C PRO A 359 0.43 17.60 -2.17
N ALA A 360 -0.12 17.87 -0.98
CA ALA A 360 0.60 18.58 0.09
C ALA A 360 1.75 17.74 0.65
N HIS A 361 1.53 16.43 0.80
CA HIS A 361 2.51 15.49 1.33
C HIS A 361 3.80 15.48 0.50
N MET A 362 3.77 15.23 -0.82
CA MET A 362 5.01 15.17 -1.60
C MET A 362 5.75 16.50 -1.69
N ALA A 363 5.02 17.62 -1.73
CA ALA A 363 5.62 18.95 -1.68
C ALA A 363 6.43 19.16 -0.40
N ARG A 364 5.89 18.78 0.77
CA ARG A 364 6.60 18.87 2.05
C ARG A 364 7.72 17.85 2.16
N ARG A 365 7.45 16.59 1.83
CA ARG A 365 8.44 15.50 1.91
C ARG A 365 9.71 15.83 1.15
N ARG A 366 9.58 16.31 -0.10
CA ARG A 366 10.74 16.67 -0.95
C ARG A 366 11.60 17.77 -0.33
N VAL A 367 11.00 18.74 0.33
CA VAL A 367 11.72 19.87 0.97
C VAL A 367 12.46 19.44 2.25
N LEU A 368 12.04 18.34 2.87
CA LEU A 368 12.47 17.91 4.21
C LEU A 368 13.30 16.62 4.23
N LEU A 369 13.52 15.99 3.06
CA LEU A 369 14.13 14.65 2.96
C LEU A 369 15.66 14.65 3.09
N ASP A 370 16.35 15.75 2.78
CA ASP A 370 17.82 15.79 2.66
C ASP A 370 18.55 15.29 3.93
N ALA A 371 18.02 15.61 5.11
CA ALA A 371 18.55 15.19 6.41
C ALA A 371 18.47 13.67 6.67
N PHE A 372 17.68 12.94 5.89
CA PHE A 372 17.48 11.48 6.03
C PHE A 372 18.23 10.67 4.97
N THR A 373 19.01 11.32 4.11
CA THR A 373 19.87 10.60 3.17
C THR A 373 20.91 9.78 3.94
N PRO A 374 21.34 8.60 3.43
CA PRO A 374 22.36 7.80 4.09
C PRO A 374 23.65 8.57 4.40
N HIS A 375 24.02 9.50 3.53
CA HIS A 375 25.19 10.37 3.72
C HIS A 375 25.02 11.30 4.92
N ALA A 376 23.89 11.99 5.04
CA ALA A 376 23.60 12.88 6.18
C ALA A 376 23.53 12.08 7.50
N LEU A 377 22.86 10.93 7.48
CA LEU A 377 22.68 10.08 8.66
C LEU A 377 23.98 9.48 9.19
N ALA A 378 24.96 9.21 8.31
CA ALA A 378 26.24 8.64 8.72
C ALA A 378 26.99 9.49 9.75
N ALA A 379 26.80 10.82 9.74
CA ALA A 379 27.40 11.74 10.70
C ALA A 379 26.88 11.56 12.14
N HIS A 380 25.69 10.98 12.32
CA HIS A 380 25.10 10.75 13.64
C HIS A 380 25.64 9.48 14.33
N ARG A 381 26.31 8.58 13.60
CA ARG A 381 26.78 7.30 14.11
C ARG A 381 27.66 7.39 15.37
N PRO A 382 28.67 8.29 15.46
CA PRO A 382 29.49 8.38 16.66
C PRO A 382 28.65 8.67 17.91
N MET A 383 27.68 9.59 17.80
CA MET A 383 26.76 9.93 18.88
C MET A 383 25.90 8.73 19.29
N VAL A 384 25.33 7.99 18.34
CA VAL A 384 24.57 6.76 18.63
C VAL A 384 25.45 5.74 19.38
N ARG A 385 26.68 5.53 18.91
CA ARG A 385 27.60 4.57 19.51
C ARG A 385 28.01 4.95 20.93
N ASP A 386 28.27 6.24 21.17
CA ASP A 386 28.61 6.73 22.50
C ASP A 386 27.45 6.56 23.49
N LEU A 387 26.20 6.80 23.05
CA LEU A 387 25.01 6.55 23.87
C LEU A 387 24.84 5.07 24.21
N VAL A 388 24.93 4.19 23.20
CA VAL A 388 24.85 2.73 23.40
C VAL A 388 25.94 2.25 24.35
N ARG A 389 27.17 2.70 24.16
CA ARG A 389 28.30 2.35 25.04
C ARG A 389 28.05 2.80 26.47
N GLY A 390 27.60 4.04 26.67
CA GLY A 390 27.31 4.57 28.01
C GLY A 390 26.21 3.78 28.74
N ARG A 391 25.14 3.41 28.03
CA ARG A 391 24.06 2.58 28.60
C ARG A 391 24.55 1.16 28.90
N LEU A 392 25.33 0.57 28.01
CA LEU A 392 25.87 -0.77 28.21
C LEU A 392 26.92 -0.82 29.34
N ASP A 393 27.79 0.19 29.46
CA ASP A 393 28.76 0.33 30.55
C ASP A 393 28.09 0.35 31.93
N ALA A 394 26.90 0.97 32.02
CA ALA A 394 26.14 1.04 33.27
C ALA A 394 25.57 -0.33 33.71
N ILE A 395 25.46 -1.30 32.81
CA ILE A 395 24.85 -2.61 33.11
C ILE A 395 25.82 -3.80 33.00
N VAL A 396 26.91 -3.69 32.25
CA VAL A 396 27.80 -4.81 31.84
C VAL A 396 28.33 -5.68 33.00
N ASP A 397 28.49 -5.11 34.19
CA ASP A 397 29.00 -5.80 35.38
C ASP A 397 27.90 -6.32 36.32
N LYS A 398 26.62 -6.04 36.04
CA LYS A 398 25.48 -6.48 36.87
C LYS A 398 25.19 -7.98 36.76
N GLY A 399 25.48 -8.58 35.60
CA GLY A 399 25.18 -9.99 35.28
C GLY A 399 23.70 -10.29 35.00
N ARG A 400 22.82 -9.29 35.13
CA ARG A 400 21.39 -9.37 34.84
C ARG A 400 20.85 -7.97 34.55
N SER A 401 19.95 -7.83 33.58
CA SER A 401 19.34 -6.55 33.20
C SER A 401 18.04 -6.77 32.42
N ASP A 402 17.13 -5.80 32.49
CA ASP A 402 16.08 -5.63 31.49
C ASP A 402 16.61 -4.68 30.40
N LEU A 403 16.88 -5.22 29.21
CA LEU A 403 17.43 -4.42 28.12
C LEU A 403 16.50 -3.26 27.72
N VAL A 404 15.18 -3.42 27.83
CA VAL A 404 14.22 -2.38 27.44
C VAL A 404 14.37 -1.16 28.34
N ALA A 405 14.22 -1.34 29.65
CA ALA A 405 14.32 -0.26 30.63
C ALA A 405 15.73 0.35 30.71
N ASP A 406 16.77 -0.47 30.64
CA ASP A 406 18.15 0.00 30.87
C ASP A 406 18.81 0.61 29.62
N MET A 407 18.33 0.32 28.40
CA MET A 407 18.99 0.74 27.16
C MET A 407 18.06 0.99 25.97
N LEU A 408 17.22 0.01 25.57
CA LEU A 408 16.55 0.02 24.26
C LEU A 408 15.46 1.08 24.14
N TRP A 409 14.88 1.53 25.25
CA TRP A 409 13.92 2.64 25.26
C TRP A 409 14.63 4.00 25.20
N ASP A 410 15.67 4.19 26.02
CA ASP A 410 16.30 5.51 26.19
C ASP A 410 17.18 5.93 25.00
N VAL A 411 17.91 4.98 24.38
CA VAL A 411 18.83 5.32 23.28
C VAL A 411 18.09 5.95 22.10
N PRO A 412 17.03 5.34 21.52
CA PRO A 412 16.36 5.94 20.38
C PRO A 412 15.68 7.26 20.68
N LEU A 413 15.15 7.42 21.89
CA LEU A 413 14.59 8.70 22.33
C LEU A 413 15.65 9.81 22.34
N THR A 414 16.82 9.52 22.89
CA THR A 414 17.92 10.48 22.98
C THR A 414 18.50 10.79 21.59
N VAL A 415 18.64 9.78 20.74
CA VAL A 415 19.04 9.95 19.33
C VAL A 415 18.04 10.84 18.57
N ALA A 416 16.74 10.60 18.74
CA ALA A 416 15.70 11.42 18.13
C ALA A 416 15.80 12.89 18.57
N LEU A 417 15.92 13.15 19.88
CA LEU A 417 16.03 14.52 20.40
C LEU A 417 17.29 15.24 19.86
N HIS A 418 18.43 14.55 19.75
CA HIS A 418 19.63 15.08 19.12
C HIS A 418 19.45 15.34 17.63
N PHE A 419 18.84 14.41 16.89
CA PHE A 419 18.56 14.56 15.46
C PHE A 419 17.68 15.78 15.17
N LEU A 420 16.70 16.05 16.03
CA LEU A 420 15.83 17.22 15.94
C LEU A 420 16.54 18.54 16.26
N GLY A 421 17.68 18.50 16.96
CA GLY A 421 18.37 19.69 17.47
C GLY A 421 17.75 20.26 18.75
N VAL A 422 17.02 19.44 19.51
CA VAL A 422 16.44 19.87 20.79
C VAL A 422 17.57 20.26 21.76
N PRO A 423 17.49 21.41 22.44
CA PRO A 423 18.48 21.81 23.44
C PRO A 423 18.57 20.79 24.59
N PRO A 424 19.78 20.50 25.14
CA PRO A 424 19.96 19.53 26.23
C PRO A 424 19.04 19.77 27.44
N ASP A 425 18.85 21.04 27.83
CA ASP A 425 18.02 21.43 28.99
C ASP A 425 16.53 21.06 28.82
N ASP A 426 16.08 20.88 27.57
CA ASP A 426 14.69 20.55 27.24
C ASP A 426 14.45 19.02 27.11
N MET A 427 15.51 18.24 26.96
CA MET A 427 15.42 16.82 26.63
C MET A 427 14.70 16.03 27.72
N ASP A 428 15.12 16.17 28.99
CA ASP A 428 14.55 15.42 30.11
C ASP A 428 13.03 15.64 30.23
N LYS A 429 12.58 16.87 30.02
CA LYS A 429 11.15 17.20 30.06
C LYS A 429 10.40 16.57 28.90
N LEU A 430 10.95 16.63 27.68
CA LEU A 430 10.35 15.99 26.51
C LEU A 430 10.32 14.46 26.62
N ARG A 431 11.32 13.85 27.26
CA ARG A 431 11.30 12.40 27.53
C ARG A 431 10.08 11.98 28.35
N SER A 432 9.68 12.79 29.33
CA SER A 432 8.53 12.48 30.19
C SER A 432 7.18 12.40 29.46
N PHE A 433 7.07 12.94 28.23
CA PHE A 433 5.83 12.95 27.45
C PHE A 433 5.65 11.76 26.50
N SER A 434 6.71 10.96 26.27
CA SER A 434 6.73 9.97 25.17
C SER A 434 5.90 8.69 25.40
N VAL A 435 5.28 8.48 26.58
CA VAL A 435 4.60 7.22 26.93
C VAL A 435 3.11 7.18 26.52
N ALA A 436 2.48 8.33 26.27
CA ALA A 436 1.02 8.41 26.18
C ALA A 436 0.42 8.17 24.77
N HIS A 437 1.24 8.18 23.71
CA HIS A 437 0.70 8.30 22.35
C HIS A 437 0.14 6.98 21.78
N THR A 438 0.80 5.85 22.03
CA THR A 438 0.41 4.58 21.42
C THR A 438 -0.97 4.10 21.85
N VAL A 439 -1.26 4.10 23.16
CA VAL A 439 -2.59 3.73 23.68
C VAL A 439 -3.67 4.68 23.20
N ASN A 440 -3.38 5.99 23.17
CA ASN A 440 -4.33 7.02 22.74
C ASN A 440 -4.82 6.82 21.30
N THR A 441 -3.87 6.54 20.40
CA THR A 441 -4.11 6.57 18.96
C THR A 441 -4.52 5.20 18.43
N TRP A 442 -3.84 4.12 18.85
CA TRP A 442 -4.06 2.76 18.33
C TRP A 442 -4.65 1.79 19.36
N GLY A 443 -4.88 2.23 20.59
CA GLY A 443 -5.46 1.45 21.68
C GLY A 443 -6.98 1.63 21.87
N ARG A 444 -7.51 1.01 22.92
CA ARG A 444 -8.88 1.20 23.44
C ARG A 444 -8.84 1.70 24.90
N PRO A 445 -8.34 2.92 25.17
CA PRO A 445 -8.27 3.44 26.53
C PRO A 445 -9.67 3.63 27.12
N SER A 446 -9.80 3.33 28.42
CA SER A 446 -10.99 3.67 29.20
C SER A 446 -11.22 5.20 29.23
N PRO A 447 -12.43 5.69 29.52
CA PRO A 447 -12.69 7.13 29.61
C PRO A 447 -11.72 7.87 30.56
N ASP A 448 -11.40 7.29 31.72
CA ASP A 448 -10.46 7.88 32.68
C ASP A 448 -9.02 7.93 32.11
N GLN A 449 -8.61 6.87 31.41
CA GLN A 449 -7.32 6.84 30.72
C GLN A 449 -7.26 7.90 29.61
N GLN A 450 -8.37 8.14 28.88
CA GLN A 450 -8.42 9.17 27.84
C GLN A 450 -8.20 10.58 28.40
N VAL A 451 -8.73 10.88 29.58
CA VAL A 451 -8.52 12.18 30.24
C VAL A 451 -7.06 12.36 30.67
N ALA A 452 -6.48 11.37 31.35
CA ALA A 452 -5.08 11.44 31.77
C ALA A 452 -4.10 11.57 30.59
N VAL A 453 -4.37 10.85 29.50
CA VAL A 453 -3.64 10.96 28.23
C VAL A 453 -3.81 12.35 27.61
N ALA A 454 -5.03 12.89 27.61
CA ALA A 454 -5.31 14.23 27.08
C ALA A 454 -4.55 15.32 27.85
N GLU A 455 -4.42 15.20 29.17
CA GLU A 455 -3.62 16.11 30.00
C GLU A 455 -2.13 16.05 29.64
N GLY A 456 -1.60 14.84 29.44
CA GLY A 456 -0.22 14.64 28.98
C GLY A 456 0.03 15.24 27.60
N VAL A 457 -0.88 15.02 26.65
CA VAL A 457 -0.83 15.58 25.29
C VAL A 457 -0.93 17.10 25.31
N ALA A 458 -1.82 17.66 26.13
CA ALA A 458 -1.97 19.10 26.31
C ALA A 458 -0.67 19.74 26.85
N ALA A 459 -0.08 19.14 27.90
CA ALA A 459 1.18 19.61 28.48
C ALA A 459 2.34 19.52 27.47
N PHE A 460 2.41 18.44 26.69
CA PHE A 460 3.41 18.27 25.65
C PHE A 460 3.23 19.30 24.52
N TRP A 461 1.99 19.55 24.08
CA TRP A 461 1.70 20.56 23.06
C TRP A 461 2.16 21.95 23.50
N THR A 462 1.82 22.38 24.72
CA THR A 462 2.27 23.67 25.25
C THR A 462 3.79 23.74 25.32
N TYR A 463 4.46 22.73 25.91
CA TYR A 463 5.91 22.75 26.08
C TYR A 463 6.68 22.70 24.76
N SER A 464 6.24 21.86 23.81
CA SER A 464 6.85 21.79 22.47
C SER A 464 6.72 23.11 21.71
N GLY A 465 5.66 23.88 21.95
CA GLY A 465 5.49 25.23 21.41
C GLY A 465 6.51 26.22 21.98
N GLU A 466 6.79 26.14 23.29
CA GLU A 466 7.82 26.96 23.94
C GLU A 466 9.23 26.63 23.44
N VAL A 467 9.55 25.34 23.29
CA VAL A 467 10.82 24.88 22.71
C VAL A 467 10.95 25.39 21.27
N LEU A 468 9.92 25.21 20.45
CA LEU A 468 9.91 25.66 19.06
C LEU A 468 10.09 27.19 18.96
N ALA A 469 9.46 27.97 19.84
CA ALA A 469 9.63 29.42 19.87
C ALA A 469 11.08 29.83 20.21
N ARG A 470 11.73 29.14 21.17
CA ARG A 470 13.15 29.36 21.48
C ARG A 470 14.05 28.98 20.29
N MET A 471 13.76 27.87 19.62
CA MET A 471 14.50 27.45 18.43
C MET A 471 14.35 28.45 17.28
N ALA A 472 13.14 28.94 17.03
CA ALA A 472 12.86 29.92 15.99
C ALA A 472 13.59 31.24 16.24
N ALA A 473 13.61 31.72 17.49
CA ALA A 473 14.32 32.95 17.87
C ALA A 473 15.82 32.90 17.54
N ARG A 474 16.46 31.72 17.67
CA ARG A 474 17.88 31.55 17.31
C ARG A 474 18.11 31.66 15.80
N VAL A 475 17.25 31.02 15.00
CA VAL A 475 17.31 31.12 13.53
C VAL A 475 17.05 32.56 13.08
N ASP A 476 16.06 33.22 13.68
CA ASP A 476 15.72 34.62 13.38
C ASP A 476 16.83 35.60 13.81
N ALA A 477 17.66 35.23 14.80
CA ALA A 477 18.87 35.96 15.19
C ALA A 477 20.07 35.72 14.24
N GLY A 478 19.91 34.92 13.18
CA GLY A 478 20.96 34.61 12.21
C GLY A 478 21.91 33.50 12.66
N GLU A 479 21.56 32.73 13.69
CA GLU A 479 22.32 31.53 14.05
C GLU A 479 22.02 30.38 13.06
N HIS A 480 23.00 29.49 12.87
CA HIS A 480 22.85 28.28 12.05
C HIS A 480 23.09 27.00 12.89
N PRO A 481 22.28 26.75 13.92
CA PRO A 481 22.38 25.52 14.72
C PRO A 481 22.01 24.29 13.89
N HIS A 482 22.60 23.15 14.24
CA HIS A 482 22.32 21.86 13.60
C HIS A 482 21.06 21.20 14.18
N GLY A 483 20.26 20.56 13.32
CA GLY A 483 19.13 19.73 13.70
C GLY A 483 17.93 19.90 12.78
N TRP A 484 17.16 18.83 12.59
CA TRP A 484 16.11 18.79 11.58
C TRP A 484 15.02 19.84 11.81
N MET A 485 14.68 20.17 13.07
CA MET A 485 13.70 21.23 13.34
C MET A 485 14.24 22.62 12.99
N TYR A 486 15.54 22.86 13.13
CA TYR A 486 16.17 24.10 12.67
C TYR A 486 16.14 24.20 11.15
N ASP A 487 16.40 23.10 10.44
CA ASP A 487 16.25 23.04 8.98
C ASP A 487 14.81 23.37 8.57
N MET A 488 13.81 22.81 9.25
CA MET A 488 12.41 23.13 8.98
C MET A 488 12.05 24.59 9.22
N ILE A 489 12.53 25.18 10.32
CA ILE A 489 12.31 26.60 10.63
C ILE A 489 12.91 27.45 9.50
N ALA A 490 14.13 27.15 9.06
CA ALA A 490 14.74 27.85 7.93
C ALA A 490 13.92 27.68 6.64
N LYS A 491 13.39 26.49 6.36
CA LYS A 491 12.50 26.25 5.20
C LYS A 491 11.18 27.01 5.33
N ASN A 492 10.58 27.11 6.51
CA ASN A 492 9.38 27.91 6.77
C ASN A 492 9.60 29.39 6.40
N ARG A 493 10.76 29.97 6.71
CA ARG A 493 11.08 31.36 6.33
C ARG A 493 11.15 31.59 4.82
N VAL A 494 11.53 30.57 4.06
CA VAL A 494 11.66 30.65 2.59
C VAL A 494 10.41 30.17 1.85
N MET A 495 9.68 29.22 2.43
CA MET A 495 8.54 28.51 1.82
C MET A 495 7.38 28.36 2.84
N PRO A 496 6.82 29.47 3.36
CA PRO A 496 5.83 29.43 4.46
C PRO A 496 4.51 28.73 4.08
N ASP A 497 4.17 28.69 2.78
CA ASP A 497 2.99 27.99 2.29
C ASP A 497 3.15 26.46 2.29
N ILE A 498 4.41 25.98 2.21
CA ILE A 498 4.73 24.55 2.26
C ILE A 498 4.98 24.15 3.70
N VAL A 499 5.93 24.79 4.39
CA VAL A 499 6.24 24.50 5.79
C VAL A 499 5.59 25.58 6.65
N THR A 500 4.36 25.32 7.11
CA THR A 500 3.59 26.30 7.90
C THR A 500 3.98 26.29 9.37
N ASP A 501 3.66 27.35 10.12
CA ASP A 501 3.94 27.42 11.56
C ASP A 501 3.23 26.30 12.34
N ASN A 502 1.98 26.01 11.98
CA ASN A 502 1.22 24.92 12.58
C ASN A 502 1.85 23.54 12.25
N TYR A 503 2.41 23.39 11.06
CA TYR A 503 3.13 22.17 10.68
C TYR A 503 4.42 22.00 11.50
N LEU A 504 5.19 23.07 11.75
CA LEU A 504 6.38 23.02 12.62
C LEU A 504 6.02 22.52 14.03
N HIS A 505 4.95 23.06 14.63
CA HIS A 505 4.50 22.67 15.96
C HIS A 505 3.98 21.23 15.98
N SER A 506 3.16 20.85 14.99
CA SER A 506 2.68 19.47 14.84
C SER A 506 3.83 18.47 14.66
N MET A 507 4.85 18.84 13.89
CA MET A 507 6.01 18.00 13.65
C MET A 507 6.86 17.79 14.90
N MET A 508 7.08 18.84 15.71
CA MET A 508 7.81 18.74 16.98
C MET A 508 7.21 17.65 17.89
N MET A 509 5.89 17.52 17.91
CA MET A 509 5.22 16.49 18.70
C MET A 509 5.22 15.12 18.01
N ALA A 510 4.90 15.06 16.71
CA ALA A 510 4.76 13.81 15.96
C ALA A 510 6.07 13.02 15.86
N ILE A 511 7.17 13.70 15.58
CA ILE A 511 8.43 13.05 15.23
C ILE A 511 9.11 12.39 16.43
N ILE A 512 8.97 12.95 17.63
CA ILE A 512 9.55 12.37 18.86
C ILE A 512 8.96 10.99 19.09
N VAL A 513 7.65 10.83 18.89
CA VAL A 513 6.98 9.52 18.98
C VAL A 513 7.43 8.60 17.85
N ALA A 514 7.40 9.09 16.61
CA ALA A 514 7.69 8.28 15.42
C ALA A 514 9.14 7.73 15.40
N ALA A 515 10.13 8.52 15.83
CA ALA A 515 11.55 8.16 15.79
C ALA A 515 12.01 7.34 17.00
N HIS A 516 11.25 7.34 18.10
CA HIS A 516 11.60 6.66 19.34
C HIS A 516 10.95 5.28 19.45
N GLU A 517 9.62 5.23 19.59
CA GLU A 517 8.91 4.00 19.99
C GLU A 517 9.13 2.88 18.97
N THR A 518 9.09 3.20 17.68
CA THR A 518 9.25 2.20 16.61
C THR A 518 10.64 1.55 16.60
N THR A 519 11.70 2.31 16.86
CA THR A 519 13.08 1.80 16.94
C THR A 519 13.32 1.01 18.22
N ALA A 520 12.79 1.48 19.35
CA ALA A 520 12.90 0.78 20.64
C ALA A 520 12.22 -0.60 20.58
N LEU A 521 10.97 -0.65 20.08
CA LEU A 521 10.21 -1.89 19.95
C LEU A 521 10.85 -2.85 18.94
N ALA A 522 11.39 -2.35 17.83
CA ALA A 522 12.10 -3.17 16.84
C ALA A 522 13.39 -3.77 17.43
N SER A 523 14.13 -2.99 18.20
CA SER A 523 15.34 -3.44 18.88
C SER A 523 15.02 -4.50 19.95
N ALA A 524 13.94 -4.31 20.71
CA ALA A 524 13.48 -5.28 21.71
C ALA A 524 13.06 -6.61 21.06
N ASN A 525 12.31 -6.56 19.95
CA ASN A 525 11.96 -7.75 19.17
C ASN A 525 13.22 -8.44 18.63
N MET A 526 14.19 -7.68 18.09
CA MET A 526 15.45 -8.21 17.56
C MET A 526 16.22 -8.99 18.64
N PHE A 527 16.46 -8.40 19.82
CA PHE A 527 17.17 -9.11 20.89
C PHE A 527 16.41 -10.32 21.40
N ARG A 528 15.08 -10.20 21.57
CA ARG A 528 14.24 -11.34 21.95
C ARG A 528 14.41 -12.50 20.96
N ARG A 529 14.19 -12.26 19.66
CA ARG A 529 14.19 -13.31 18.62
C ARG A 529 15.57 -13.94 18.43
N LEU A 530 16.63 -13.13 18.41
CA LEU A 530 18.00 -13.65 18.28
C LEU A 530 18.43 -14.46 19.51
N LEU A 531 18.00 -14.08 20.72
CA LEU A 531 18.35 -14.85 21.92
C LEU A 531 17.48 -16.10 22.12
N GLU A 532 16.25 -16.12 21.60
CA GLU A 532 15.41 -17.32 21.47
C GLU A 532 16.05 -18.33 20.51
N ASP A 533 16.57 -17.87 19.36
CA ASP A 533 17.36 -18.70 18.43
C ASP A 533 18.87 -18.54 18.66
N ARG A 534 19.37 -19.27 19.65
CA ARG A 534 20.76 -19.17 20.08
C ARG A 534 21.77 -19.38 18.95
N ALA A 535 21.43 -20.22 17.96
CA ALA A 535 22.34 -20.56 16.87
C ALA A 535 22.61 -19.37 15.95
N GLN A 536 21.65 -18.46 15.80
CA GLN A 536 21.82 -17.23 15.02
C GLN A 536 22.55 -16.15 15.80
N TRP A 537 22.29 -16.00 17.10
CA TRP A 537 23.07 -15.13 17.97
C TRP A 537 24.56 -15.49 17.97
N ASP A 538 24.88 -16.79 18.10
CA ASP A 538 26.27 -17.27 18.06
C ASP A 538 26.93 -17.01 16.71
N ALA A 539 26.17 -17.09 15.61
CA ALA A 539 26.66 -16.72 14.29
C ALA A 539 27.08 -15.25 14.20
N ILE A 540 26.25 -14.36 14.75
CA ILE A 540 26.51 -12.91 14.77
C ILE A 540 27.72 -12.59 15.65
N CYS A 541 27.84 -13.24 16.80
CA CYS A 541 29.00 -13.08 17.68
C CYS A 541 30.30 -13.55 17.01
N ALA A 542 30.23 -14.61 16.19
CA ALA A 542 31.37 -15.13 15.44
C ALA A 542 31.73 -14.27 14.22
N ASP A 543 30.72 -13.76 13.51
CA ASP A 543 30.89 -12.88 12.35
C ASP A 543 29.95 -11.65 12.40
N PRO A 544 30.45 -10.49 12.89
CA PRO A 544 29.65 -9.27 12.94
C PRO A 544 29.31 -8.72 11.54
N ALA A 545 29.86 -9.24 10.44
CA ALA A 545 29.43 -8.86 9.09
C ALA A 545 27.95 -9.17 8.83
N LEU A 546 27.38 -10.11 9.57
CA LEU A 546 25.99 -10.54 9.43
C LEU A 546 24.98 -9.56 10.04
N ILE A 547 25.42 -8.61 10.86
CA ILE A 547 24.55 -7.71 11.63
C ILE A 547 23.55 -6.95 10.75
N PRO A 548 23.95 -6.31 9.63
CA PRO A 548 22.98 -5.63 8.76
C PRO A 548 21.90 -6.55 8.20
N ALA A 549 22.26 -7.78 7.79
CA ALA A 549 21.29 -8.75 7.28
C ALA A 549 20.37 -9.28 8.40
N ALA A 550 20.93 -9.49 9.60
CA ALA A 550 20.16 -9.89 10.77
C ALA A 550 19.14 -8.83 11.20
N VAL A 551 19.49 -7.54 11.11
CA VAL A 551 18.58 -6.42 11.37
C VAL A 551 17.40 -6.45 10.40
N GLU A 552 17.63 -6.58 9.09
CA GLU A 552 16.54 -6.67 8.11
C GLU A 552 15.67 -7.90 8.33
N GLU A 553 16.25 -9.07 8.62
CA GLU A 553 15.46 -10.27 8.87
C GLU A 553 14.63 -10.13 10.17
N CYS A 554 15.18 -9.52 11.22
CA CYS A 554 14.41 -9.23 12.42
C CYS A 554 13.27 -8.23 12.16
N LEU A 555 13.49 -7.23 11.30
CA LEU A 555 12.43 -6.30 10.88
C LEU A 555 11.35 -6.97 10.03
N ARG A 556 11.72 -7.95 9.19
CA ARG A 556 10.77 -8.78 8.45
C ARG A 556 9.96 -9.67 9.41
N HIS A 557 10.65 -10.53 10.15
CA HIS A 557 10.06 -11.55 11.00
C HIS A 557 9.32 -10.98 12.22
N SER A 558 9.84 -9.92 12.85
CA SER A 558 9.28 -9.35 14.08
C SER A 558 9.50 -7.85 14.15
N GLY A 559 9.08 -7.15 13.09
CA GLY A 559 9.09 -5.70 13.03
C GLY A 559 8.25 -5.04 14.13
N SER A 560 8.53 -3.77 14.40
CA SER A 560 7.75 -2.97 15.36
C SER A 560 6.38 -2.54 14.84
N VAL A 561 6.17 -2.55 13.53
CA VAL A 561 4.89 -2.22 12.89
C VAL A 561 4.22 -3.49 12.37
N VAL A 562 3.11 -3.88 13.00
CA VAL A 562 2.39 -5.12 12.68
C VAL A 562 1.18 -4.90 11.77
N ALA A 563 0.61 -3.69 11.80
CA ALA A 563 -0.38 -3.25 10.83
C ALA A 563 -0.42 -1.74 10.66
N TRP A 564 -0.82 -1.30 9.46
CA TRP A 564 -0.96 0.11 9.10
C TRP A 564 -2.30 0.43 8.45
N ARG A 565 -2.63 1.71 8.31
CA ARG A 565 -4.00 2.14 7.96
C ARG A 565 -4.08 3.00 6.71
N ARG A 566 -5.20 2.83 5.99
CA ARG A 566 -5.65 3.67 4.87
C ARG A 566 -7.16 3.87 4.89
N VAL A 567 -7.64 4.83 4.10
CA VAL A 567 -9.06 5.03 3.76
C VAL A 567 -9.18 5.04 2.24
N ALA A 568 -10.11 4.24 1.70
CA ALA A 568 -10.44 4.30 0.28
C ALA A 568 -11.13 5.64 -0.04
N THR A 569 -10.64 6.40 -1.02
CA THR A 569 -11.23 7.69 -1.43
C THR A 569 -12.32 7.54 -2.50
N ALA A 570 -12.34 6.39 -3.18
CA ALA A 570 -13.36 5.93 -4.12
C ALA A 570 -13.58 4.43 -3.92
N ASP A 571 -14.59 3.86 -4.58
CA ASP A 571 -14.77 2.40 -4.62
C ASP A 571 -13.53 1.75 -5.25
N ALA A 572 -12.91 0.80 -4.54
CA ALA A 572 -11.65 0.19 -4.90
C ALA A 572 -11.76 -1.34 -4.93
N GLN A 573 -11.09 -1.98 -5.89
CA GLN A 573 -10.95 -3.43 -5.95
C GLN A 573 -9.64 -3.87 -5.30
N VAL A 574 -9.72 -4.74 -4.30
CA VAL A 574 -8.54 -5.36 -3.66
C VAL A 574 -8.78 -6.87 -3.58
N ALA A 575 -7.91 -7.67 -4.20
CA ALA A 575 -8.04 -9.14 -4.29
C ALA A 575 -9.45 -9.63 -4.73
N GLY A 576 -10.12 -8.90 -5.62
CA GLY A 576 -11.48 -9.21 -6.10
C GLY A 576 -12.63 -8.79 -5.16
N VAL A 577 -12.32 -8.11 -4.05
CA VAL A 577 -13.29 -7.56 -3.11
C VAL A 577 -13.43 -6.05 -3.33
N THR A 578 -14.66 -5.57 -3.43
CA THR A 578 -14.97 -4.14 -3.48
C THR A 578 -14.91 -3.52 -2.08
N ILE A 579 -13.97 -2.61 -1.87
CA ILE A 579 -13.94 -1.73 -0.70
C ILE A 579 -14.62 -0.42 -1.10
N PRO A 580 -15.75 -0.02 -0.46
CA PRO A 580 -16.47 1.19 -0.83
C PRO A 580 -15.69 2.46 -0.48
N ALA A 581 -15.98 3.57 -1.16
CA ALA A 581 -15.49 4.89 -0.79
C ALA A 581 -15.75 5.21 0.69
N GLY A 582 -14.74 5.70 1.40
CA GLY A 582 -14.75 5.90 2.86
C GLY A 582 -14.45 4.64 3.68
N GLY A 583 -14.30 3.48 3.04
CA GLY A 583 -13.92 2.23 3.69
C GLY A 583 -12.56 2.33 4.37
N LYS A 584 -12.51 2.07 5.68
CA LYS A 584 -11.27 2.05 6.46
C LYS A 584 -10.57 0.71 6.28
N ILE A 585 -9.27 0.73 6.02
CA ILE A 585 -8.46 -0.43 5.71
C ILE A 585 -7.37 -0.61 6.76
N LEU A 586 -7.23 -1.83 7.29
CA LEU A 586 -6.13 -2.29 8.13
C LEU A 586 -5.26 -3.25 7.31
N MET A 587 -4.08 -2.78 6.94
CA MET A 587 -3.06 -3.55 6.23
C MET A 587 -2.17 -4.25 7.25
N VAL A 588 -2.29 -5.56 7.42
CA VAL A 588 -1.50 -6.31 8.42
C VAL A 588 -0.11 -6.63 7.86
N THR A 589 0.83 -5.70 8.02
CA THR A 589 2.21 -5.79 7.50
C THR A 589 2.98 -6.98 8.09
N ALA A 590 2.74 -7.36 9.34
CA ALA A 590 3.32 -8.57 9.92
C ALA A 590 2.87 -9.84 9.18
N SER A 591 1.61 -9.87 8.74
CA SER A 591 1.08 -10.95 7.90
C SER A 591 1.74 -10.95 6.53
N ALA A 592 1.81 -9.80 5.84
CA ALA A 592 2.52 -9.68 4.56
C ALA A 592 3.99 -10.10 4.63
N ASN A 593 4.70 -9.75 5.70
CA ASN A 593 6.07 -10.17 5.92
C ASN A 593 6.23 -11.69 6.11
N HIS A 594 5.12 -12.40 6.36
CA HIS A 594 5.04 -13.86 6.44
C HIS A 594 4.23 -14.49 5.30
N ASP A 595 4.08 -13.79 4.17
CA ASP A 595 3.43 -14.36 2.99
C ASP A 595 4.39 -15.30 2.25
N PRO A 596 4.10 -16.62 2.15
CA PRO A 596 4.97 -17.55 1.43
C PRO A 596 5.08 -17.26 -0.07
N ARG A 597 4.19 -16.42 -0.62
CA ARG A 597 4.28 -15.93 -2.01
C ARG A 597 5.42 -14.93 -2.19
N GLN A 598 5.89 -14.28 -1.12
CA GLN A 598 7.02 -13.35 -1.17
C GLN A 598 8.28 -13.94 -0.52
N PHE A 599 8.14 -14.61 0.62
CA PHE A 599 9.27 -15.12 1.40
C PHE A 599 9.17 -16.63 1.55
N ASP A 600 10.11 -17.39 0.99
CA ASP A 600 10.13 -18.85 1.17
C ASP A 600 10.40 -19.20 2.65
N ASN A 601 9.63 -20.14 3.21
CA ASN A 601 9.65 -20.50 4.64
C ASN A 601 9.57 -19.25 5.54
N PRO A 602 8.48 -18.48 5.42
CA PRO A 602 8.39 -17.14 6.00
C PRO A 602 8.52 -17.11 7.52
N ASP A 603 8.12 -18.19 8.20
CA ASP A 603 8.08 -18.28 9.66
C ASP A 603 9.45 -18.62 10.28
N ALA A 604 10.43 -18.99 9.45
CA ALA A 604 11.80 -19.19 9.90
C ALA A 604 12.52 -17.84 10.00
N LEU A 605 13.19 -17.61 11.13
CA LEU A 605 14.17 -16.54 11.25
C LEU A 605 15.41 -16.98 10.47
N ASP A 606 15.77 -16.27 9.41
CA ASP A 606 16.98 -16.56 8.63
C ASP A 606 17.80 -15.29 8.38
N ILE A 607 18.84 -15.05 9.19
CA ILE A 607 19.72 -13.87 9.03
C ILE A 607 20.54 -13.86 7.72
N TRP A 608 20.46 -14.92 6.89
CA TRP A 608 21.04 -14.96 5.55
C TRP A 608 20.01 -14.83 4.42
N ARG A 609 18.76 -14.52 4.74
CA ARG A 609 17.71 -14.27 3.75
C ARG A 609 18.03 -13.01 2.96
N ASP A 610 18.34 -13.16 1.68
CA ASP A 610 18.78 -12.06 0.84
C ASP A 610 17.67 -11.07 0.44
N ASN A 611 16.42 -11.51 0.48
CA ASN A 611 15.25 -10.67 0.21
C ASN A 611 14.61 -10.10 1.48
N ALA A 612 15.24 -10.23 2.67
CA ALA A 612 14.68 -9.74 3.94
C ALA A 612 14.32 -8.24 3.90
N ALA A 613 15.11 -7.43 3.20
CA ALA A 613 14.89 -5.99 3.02
C ALA A 613 13.60 -5.64 2.23
N ASP A 614 12.93 -6.62 1.61
CA ASP A 614 11.66 -6.42 0.90
C ASP A 614 10.45 -6.34 1.87
N HIS A 615 10.67 -6.46 3.17
CA HIS A 615 9.63 -6.35 4.19
C HIS A 615 8.86 -5.01 4.15
N LEU A 616 7.62 -4.99 4.64
CA LEU A 616 6.76 -3.80 4.66
C LEU A 616 6.71 -3.08 6.02
N THR A 617 7.61 -3.40 6.95
CA THR A 617 7.70 -2.76 8.28
C THR A 617 7.91 -1.24 8.21
N PHE A 618 8.62 -0.75 7.19
CA PHE A 618 8.79 0.69 6.93
C PHE A 618 7.74 1.27 5.97
N GLY A 619 6.70 0.51 5.64
CA GLY A 619 5.77 0.83 4.56
C GLY A 619 6.42 0.76 3.17
N TYR A 620 5.71 1.26 2.17
CA TYR A 620 6.16 1.33 0.78
C TYR A 620 5.60 2.60 0.10
N GLY A 621 6.21 3.02 -1.01
CA GLY A 621 5.74 4.16 -1.83
C GLY A 621 5.95 5.53 -1.18
N ALA A 622 5.05 6.47 -1.49
CA ALA A 622 5.18 7.89 -1.13
C ALA A 622 5.47 8.12 0.37
N HIS A 623 4.82 7.36 1.25
CA HIS A 623 4.96 7.49 2.70
C HIS A 623 5.98 6.52 3.33
N GLN A 624 6.85 5.88 2.55
CA GLN A 624 7.89 5.00 3.11
C GLN A 624 8.69 5.77 4.18
N CYS A 625 8.98 5.11 5.31
CA CYS A 625 9.61 5.76 6.46
C CYS A 625 10.90 6.50 6.08
N MET A 626 10.95 7.81 6.32
CA MET A 626 12.14 8.64 6.09
C MET A 626 13.27 8.28 7.07
N GLY A 627 12.91 7.97 8.32
CA GLY A 627 13.85 7.56 9.37
C GLY A 627 14.34 6.12 9.28
N LYS A 628 13.95 5.34 8.25
CA LYS A 628 14.25 3.90 8.15
C LYS A 628 15.74 3.58 8.34
N ASN A 629 16.60 4.42 7.78
CA ASN A 629 18.04 4.22 7.81
C ASN A 629 18.69 4.66 9.13
N LEU A 630 18.06 5.58 9.86
CA LEU A 630 18.47 5.94 11.22
C LEU A 630 18.16 4.77 12.17
N GLY A 631 16.92 4.24 12.12
CA GLY A 631 16.53 3.06 12.90
C GLY A 631 17.39 1.83 12.60
N ARG A 632 17.69 1.55 11.32
CA ARG A 632 18.64 0.49 10.92
C ARG A 632 20.02 0.68 11.55
N MET A 633 20.56 1.90 11.51
CA MET A 633 21.87 2.21 12.09
C MET A 633 21.87 2.03 13.61
N GLU A 634 20.83 2.49 14.30
CA GLU A 634 20.67 2.31 15.74
C GLU A 634 20.62 0.83 16.13
N MET A 635 19.77 0.04 15.49
CA MET A 635 19.67 -1.41 15.71
C MET A 635 21.01 -2.11 15.47
N ALA A 636 21.70 -1.78 14.38
CA ALA A 636 23.00 -2.37 14.05
C ALA A 636 24.08 -2.04 15.09
N VAL A 637 24.14 -0.79 15.57
CA VAL A 637 25.10 -0.37 16.61
C VAL A 637 24.78 -1.06 17.94
N MET A 638 23.51 -1.13 18.34
CA MET A 638 23.11 -1.86 19.55
C MET A 638 23.49 -3.34 19.47
N LEU A 639 23.17 -4.00 18.36
CA LEU A 639 23.47 -5.42 18.17
C LEU A 639 24.98 -5.68 18.17
N GLU A 640 25.77 -4.82 17.53
CA GLU A 640 27.23 -4.94 17.48
C GLU A 640 27.87 -4.76 18.86
N GLU A 641 27.50 -3.73 19.62
CA GLU A 641 28.07 -3.49 20.93
C GLU A 641 27.70 -4.60 21.94
N VAL A 642 26.45 -5.07 21.93
CA VAL A 642 26.00 -6.14 22.84
C VAL A 642 26.60 -7.49 22.44
N SER A 643 26.58 -7.88 21.16
CA SER A 643 27.14 -9.18 20.73
C SER A 643 28.65 -9.26 20.94
N ARG A 644 29.37 -8.14 20.74
CA ARG A 644 30.82 -8.06 20.98
C ARG A 644 31.19 -8.15 22.46
N ARG A 645 30.42 -7.50 23.34
CA ARG A 645 30.77 -7.37 24.77
C ARG A 645 30.11 -8.42 25.66
N LEU A 646 28.98 -8.97 25.24
CA LEU A 646 28.20 -9.96 25.97
C LEU A 646 27.85 -11.14 25.04
N PRO A 647 28.82 -11.79 24.37
CA PRO A 647 28.51 -12.90 23.45
C PRO A 647 27.81 -14.07 24.16
N HIS A 648 28.05 -14.26 25.46
CA HIS A 648 27.43 -15.28 26.31
C HIS A 648 26.09 -14.86 26.94
N LEU A 649 25.53 -13.71 26.56
CA LEU A 649 24.20 -13.26 27.01
C LEU A 649 23.12 -14.33 26.77
N ARG A 650 22.20 -14.51 27.73
CA ARG A 650 21.08 -15.44 27.63
C ARG A 650 19.78 -14.75 28.00
N LEU A 651 18.71 -15.11 27.29
CA LEU A 651 17.35 -14.73 27.65
C LEU A 651 16.92 -15.48 28.91
N GLU A 652 16.26 -14.79 29.85
CA GLU A 652 15.58 -15.44 30.96
C GLU A 652 14.26 -16.09 30.51
N ASP A 653 13.88 -17.18 31.17
CA ASP A 653 12.52 -17.71 31.06
C ASP A 653 11.54 -16.70 31.65
N GLN A 654 10.70 -16.11 30.79
CA GLN A 654 9.82 -15.00 31.12
C GLN A 654 8.59 -14.99 30.23
N ALA A 655 7.51 -14.39 30.75
CA ALA A 655 6.35 -14.06 29.94
C ALA A 655 6.56 -12.69 29.29
N PHE A 656 6.31 -12.59 27.98
CA PHE A 656 6.34 -11.31 27.27
C PHE A 656 4.95 -10.69 27.23
N THR A 657 4.83 -9.49 27.80
CA THR A 657 3.63 -8.65 27.70
C THR A 657 3.81 -7.61 26.58
N TYR A 658 2.69 -7.27 25.95
CA TYR A 658 2.62 -6.29 24.87
C TYR A 658 1.50 -5.32 25.20
N LEU A 659 1.76 -4.04 24.96
CA LEU A 659 0.76 -2.99 25.11
C LEU A 659 -0.37 -3.21 24.07
N PRO A 660 -1.63 -3.46 24.48
CA PRO A 660 -2.69 -3.80 23.53
C PRO A 660 -3.01 -2.64 22.58
N ASN A 661 -2.68 -2.82 21.31
CA ASN A 661 -2.94 -1.86 20.23
C ASN A 661 -2.92 -2.56 18.86
N ILE A 662 -3.34 -1.87 17.81
CA ILE A 662 -3.47 -2.48 16.48
C ILE A 662 -2.24 -2.38 15.58
N SER A 663 -1.28 -1.49 15.87
CA SER A 663 -0.25 -1.09 14.90
C SER A 663 1.18 -1.37 15.33
N PHE A 664 1.51 -1.19 16.61
CA PHE A 664 2.87 -1.35 17.12
C PHE A 664 3.01 -2.56 18.03
N ARG A 665 4.17 -3.21 18.00
CA ARG A 665 4.44 -4.37 18.84
C ARG A 665 5.91 -4.47 19.23
N GLY A 666 6.15 -4.57 20.52
CA GLY A 666 7.42 -4.95 21.12
C GLY A 666 7.20 -5.30 22.59
N PRO A 667 7.98 -6.21 23.17
CA PRO A 667 7.80 -6.62 24.55
C PRO A 667 8.10 -5.46 25.51
N GLU A 668 7.33 -5.36 26.60
CA GLU A 668 7.55 -4.33 27.62
C GLU A 668 8.87 -4.50 28.39
N ALA A 669 9.39 -5.74 28.45
CA ALA A 669 10.67 -6.07 29.04
C ALA A 669 11.36 -7.21 28.28
N VAL A 670 12.69 -7.21 28.28
CA VAL A 670 13.53 -8.30 27.79
C VAL A 670 14.60 -8.59 28.84
N TRP A 671 14.24 -9.45 29.79
CA TRP A 671 15.14 -9.87 30.87
C TRP A 671 16.20 -10.82 30.36
N VAL A 672 17.46 -10.47 30.62
CA VAL A 672 18.63 -11.23 30.20
C VAL A 672 19.61 -11.38 31.36
N HIS A 673 20.39 -12.46 31.32
CA HIS A 673 21.44 -12.74 32.28
C HIS A 673 22.73 -13.18 31.58
N TRP A 674 23.86 -12.95 32.25
CA TRP A 674 25.19 -13.36 31.82
C TRP A 674 26.13 -13.44 33.02
N ASN A 675 27.31 -14.03 32.85
CA ASN A 675 28.33 -14.05 33.88
C ASN A 675 29.35 -12.92 33.62
N PRO A 676 29.44 -11.87 34.46
CA PRO A 676 30.40 -10.79 34.25
C PRO A 676 31.85 -11.24 34.18
N ALA A 677 32.21 -12.33 34.86
CA ALA A 677 33.57 -12.88 34.83
C ALA A 677 33.95 -13.49 33.47
N LEU A 678 32.98 -13.75 32.59
CA LEU A 678 33.20 -14.26 31.22
C LEU A 678 33.16 -13.14 30.17
N ASN A 679 33.02 -11.88 30.57
CA ASN A 679 33.04 -10.76 29.64
C ASN A 679 34.40 -10.73 28.90
N PRO A 680 34.41 -10.74 27.55
CA PRO A 680 35.64 -10.75 26.77
C PRO A 680 36.44 -9.46 27.02
N ALA A 681 37.78 -9.59 26.98
CA ALA A 681 38.66 -8.43 26.96
C ALA A 681 38.37 -7.61 25.68
N GLN A 682 38.15 -6.29 25.82
CA GLN A 682 37.79 -5.42 24.70
C GLN A 682 38.99 -5.09 23.81
N THR A 683 39.51 -6.09 23.09
CA THR A 683 40.69 -5.95 22.23
C THR A 683 40.34 -5.76 20.76
N ALA A 684 39.17 -6.23 20.31
CA ALA A 684 38.70 -6.02 18.93
C ALA A 684 38.01 -4.66 18.80
N PRO A 685 38.36 -3.84 17.79
CA PRO A 685 37.69 -2.58 17.56
C PRO A 685 36.24 -2.81 17.13
N ALA A 686 35.37 -1.89 17.50
CA ALA A 686 33.98 -1.92 17.08
C ALA A 686 33.87 -1.74 15.55
N ARG A 687 32.88 -2.40 14.93
CA ARG A 687 32.67 -2.37 13.48
C ARG A 687 31.56 -1.40 13.09
N ASP A 688 31.80 -0.63 12.04
CA ASP A 688 30.79 0.21 11.40
C ASP A 688 30.26 -0.43 10.11
N PHE A 689 28.97 -0.26 9.86
CA PHE A 689 28.26 -0.76 8.69
C PHE A 689 27.75 0.37 7.80
N PRO A 690 27.70 0.24 6.47
CA PRO A 690 27.05 1.23 5.61
C PRO A 690 25.64 1.57 6.08
N VAL A 691 25.25 2.85 5.98
CA VAL A 691 23.87 3.27 6.29
C VAL A 691 22.96 2.86 5.14
N GLY A 692 21.91 2.10 5.45
CA GLY A 692 21.00 1.54 4.44
C GLY A 692 20.74 0.06 4.67
N ALA A 693 19.94 -0.54 3.78
CA ALA A 693 19.85 -1.99 3.70
C ALA A 693 21.21 -2.57 3.24
N PRO A 694 21.58 -3.80 3.68
CA PRO A 694 22.78 -4.46 3.20
C PRO A 694 22.74 -4.72 1.69
N ASP A 695 23.92 -4.76 1.08
CA ASP A 695 24.05 -5.31 -0.27
C ASP A 695 23.69 -6.81 -0.22
N ARG A 696 22.69 -7.23 -1.00
CA ARG A 696 22.27 -8.64 -1.11
C ARG A 696 23.44 -9.54 -1.50
N LYS A 697 24.38 -9.05 -2.31
CA LYS A 697 25.57 -9.81 -2.71
C LYS A 697 26.51 -10.07 -1.54
N ALA A 698 26.47 -9.27 -0.48
CA ALA A 698 27.25 -9.49 0.72
C ALA A 698 26.63 -10.55 1.66
N ILE A 699 25.36 -10.91 1.46
CA ILE A 699 24.65 -11.89 2.28
C ILE A 699 24.98 -13.29 1.76
N GLN A 700 25.90 -13.98 2.44
CA GLN A 700 26.42 -15.27 2.01
C GLN A 700 26.59 -16.23 3.20
N ARG A 701 26.25 -17.50 3.00
CA ARG A 701 26.53 -18.60 3.91
C ARG A 701 27.83 -19.28 3.53
N GLN A 702 28.61 -19.70 4.52
CA GLN A 702 29.73 -20.62 4.31
C GLN A 702 29.25 -22.04 4.58
N LEU A 703 29.16 -22.86 3.53
CA LEU A 703 28.72 -24.25 3.62
C LEU A 703 29.88 -25.21 3.33
N THR A 704 29.85 -26.39 3.94
CA THR A 704 30.84 -27.43 3.70
C THR A 704 30.28 -28.47 2.76
N VAL A 705 31.07 -28.86 1.76
CA VAL A 705 30.80 -30.02 0.92
C VAL A 705 31.01 -31.28 1.75
N THR A 706 29.95 -32.01 2.04
CA THR A 706 30.02 -33.28 2.78
C THR A 706 30.16 -34.48 1.86
N GLU A 707 29.60 -34.40 0.65
CA GLU A 707 29.71 -35.43 -0.39
C GLU A 707 29.86 -34.78 -1.77
N ALA A 708 30.71 -35.37 -2.61
CA ALA A 708 30.77 -35.06 -4.04
C ALA A 708 30.95 -36.37 -4.83
N ARG A 709 29.98 -36.72 -5.68
CA ARG A 709 29.99 -37.98 -6.45
C ARG A 709 29.45 -37.84 -7.87
N PRO A 710 29.97 -38.59 -8.84
CA PRO A 710 29.38 -38.63 -10.19
C PRO A 710 27.94 -39.16 -10.14
N LEU A 711 27.02 -38.50 -10.86
CA LEU A 711 25.62 -38.94 -11.02
C LEU A 711 25.31 -39.45 -12.43
N ALA A 712 26.08 -38.98 -13.41
CA ALA A 712 26.03 -39.34 -14.82
C ALA A 712 27.34 -38.87 -15.46
N ASP A 713 27.62 -39.27 -16.70
CA ASP A 713 28.78 -38.81 -17.45
C ASP A 713 28.74 -37.28 -17.60
N GLY A 714 29.72 -36.61 -16.99
CA GLY A 714 29.81 -35.15 -16.97
C GLY A 714 28.92 -34.45 -15.94
N VAL A 715 28.25 -35.16 -15.03
CA VAL A 715 27.41 -34.56 -13.97
C VAL A 715 27.93 -34.95 -12.57
N LEU A 716 28.25 -33.94 -11.76
CA LEU A 716 28.69 -34.09 -10.37
C LEU A 716 27.54 -33.74 -9.42
N GLY A 717 27.14 -34.67 -8.57
CA GLY A 717 26.23 -34.43 -7.43
C GLY A 717 27.01 -33.98 -6.21
N ILE A 718 26.51 -32.97 -5.51
CA ILE A 718 27.17 -32.33 -4.36
C ILE A 718 26.16 -32.18 -3.23
N THR A 719 26.56 -32.56 -2.02
CA THR A 719 25.81 -32.37 -0.77
C THR A 719 26.49 -31.30 0.09
N LEU A 720 25.72 -30.34 0.59
CA LEU A 720 26.16 -29.17 1.35
C LEU A 720 25.50 -29.15 2.73
N SER A 721 26.30 -28.89 3.76
CA SER A 721 25.86 -28.77 5.16
C SER A 721 26.44 -27.53 5.82
N ASP A 722 25.79 -27.05 6.88
CA ASP A 722 26.36 -25.99 7.72
C ASP A 722 27.58 -26.56 8.51
N PRO A 723 28.74 -25.87 8.51
CA PRO A 723 29.95 -26.35 9.17
C PRO A 723 29.82 -26.51 10.69
N SER A 724 28.88 -25.82 11.32
CA SER A 724 28.60 -25.93 12.76
C SER A 724 27.58 -27.03 13.09
N GLY A 725 27.08 -27.75 12.08
CA GLY A 725 26.08 -28.81 12.23
C GLY A 725 24.65 -28.30 12.40
N ARG A 726 24.39 -27.01 12.15
CA ARG A 726 23.03 -26.45 12.16
C ARG A 726 22.19 -27.01 11.02
N ALA A 727 20.89 -27.12 11.26
CA ALA A 727 19.94 -27.37 10.19
C ALA A 727 19.96 -26.18 9.21
N LEU A 728 20.02 -26.49 7.92
CA LEU A 728 19.84 -25.50 6.88
C LEU A 728 18.35 -25.16 6.76
N PRO A 729 17.99 -23.93 6.33
CA PRO A 729 16.61 -23.62 6.03
C PRO A 729 16.01 -24.61 5.05
N ASP A 730 14.73 -24.89 5.24
CA ASP A 730 13.93 -25.56 4.24
C ASP A 730 13.87 -24.76 2.93
N TRP A 731 13.33 -25.38 1.89
CA TRP A 731 13.17 -24.79 0.57
C TRP A 731 12.00 -25.46 -0.16
N THR A 732 11.43 -24.75 -1.13
CA THR A 732 10.31 -25.23 -1.95
C THR A 732 10.79 -25.74 -3.31
N PRO A 733 10.13 -26.75 -3.91
CA PRO A 733 10.51 -27.27 -5.23
C PRO A 733 10.65 -26.17 -6.30
N GLY A 734 11.72 -26.25 -7.09
CA GLY A 734 12.11 -25.21 -8.03
C GLY A 734 13.15 -24.22 -7.49
N ALA A 735 13.43 -24.24 -6.17
CA ALA A 735 14.45 -23.38 -5.60
C ALA A 735 15.86 -23.70 -6.10
N HIS A 736 16.73 -22.70 -6.11
CA HIS A 736 18.14 -22.81 -6.45
C HIS A 736 19.04 -22.10 -5.45
N LEU A 737 20.31 -22.48 -5.47
CA LEU A 737 21.40 -21.81 -4.76
C LEU A 737 22.25 -21.04 -5.76
N GLU A 738 22.80 -19.91 -5.34
CA GLU A 738 23.88 -19.22 -6.06
C GLU A 738 25.22 -19.51 -5.37
N ILE A 739 26.09 -20.26 -6.04
CA ILE A 739 27.46 -20.54 -5.57
C ILE A 739 28.37 -19.42 -6.01
N VAL A 740 29.00 -18.73 -5.06
CA VAL A 740 29.95 -17.66 -5.33
C VAL A 740 31.33 -18.28 -5.58
N LEU A 741 31.84 -18.08 -6.80
CA LEU A 741 33.13 -18.59 -7.23
C LEU A 741 34.29 -17.67 -6.80
N PRO A 742 35.56 -18.11 -6.90
CA PRO A 742 36.72 -17.28 -6.50
C PRO A 742 36.91 -15.99 -7.30
N ASP A 743 36.29 -15.88 -8.48
CA ASP A 743 36.24 -14.64 -9.26
C ASP A 743 35.22 -13.62 -8.73
N GLY A 744 34.46 -13.98 -7.68
CA GLY A 744 33.40 -13.18 -7.08
C GLY A 744 32.04 -13.35 -7.76
N GLU A 745 31.98 -14.07 -8.87
CA GLU A 745 30.78 -14.26 -9.67
C GLU A 745 29.93 -15.43 -9.15
N GLY A 746 28.61 -15.29 -9.24
CA GLY A 746 27.68 -16.35 -8.85
C GLY A 746 27.35 -17.32 -9.98
N ARG A 747 27.10 -18.60 -9.64
CA ARG A 747 26.51 -19.59 -10.54
C ARG A 747 25.33 -20.26 -9.85
N ARG A 748 24.19 -20.34 -10.55
CA ARG A 748 22.96 -20.90 -10.01
C ARG A 748 22.86 -22.39 -10.28
N TYR A 749 22.46 -23.15 -9.26
CA TYR A 749 22.19 -24.57 -9.36
C TYR A 749 20.92 -24.90 -8.57
N SER A 750 19.94 -25.52 -9.24
CA SER A 750 18.69 -25.91 -8.59
C SER A 750 18.93 -26.96 -7.50
N LEU A 751 18.22 -26.80 -6.40
CA LEU A 751 18.15 -27.80 -5.34
C LEU A 751 17.38 -29.02 -5.85
N CYS A 752 17.97 -30.19 -5.69
CA CYS A 752 17.43 -31.45 -6.21
C CYS A 752 17.38 -32.58 -5.16
N GLY A 753 17.73 -32.26 -3.92
CA GLY A 753 17.60 -33.15 -2.77
C GLY A 753 16.17 -33.30 -2.30
N ARG A 754 15.97 -33.96 -1.17
CA ARG A 754 14.69 -33.94 -0.44
C ARG A 754 14.70 -32.75 0.53
N PRO A 755 13.60 -31.98 0.68
CA PRO A 755 13.49 -30.94 1.71
C PRO A 755 13.67 -31.51 3.14
N GLY A 756 14.03 -30.67 4.11
CA GLY A 756 14.23 -31.08 5.51
C GLY A 756 15.60 -31.68 5.85
N GLY A 757 16.58 -31.59 4.95
CA GLY A 757 17.93 -32.12 5.16
C GLY A 757 19.02 -31.26 4.51
N ASP A 758 20.22 -31.84 4.37
CA ASP A 758 21.33 -31.21 3.66
C ASP A 758 20.93 -30.78 2.24
N TRP A 759 21.47 -29.65 1.80
CA TRP A 759 21.18 -29.14 0.46
C TRP A 759 21.95 -29.95 -0.58
N GLN A 760 21.25 -30.38 -1.64
CA GLN A 760 21.86 -31.14 -2.74
C GLN A 760 21.67 -30.42 -4.06
N ILE A 761 22.76 -30.34 -4.83
CA ILE A 761 22.78 -29.78 -6.19
C ILE A 761 23.44 -30.78 -7.14
N ALA A 762 23.15 -30.65 -8.44
CA ALA A 762 23.84 -31.41 -9.48
C ALA A 762 24.37 -30.46 -10.57
N VAL A 763 25.67 -30.59 -10.87
CA VAL A 763 26.41 -29.68 -11.74
C VAL A 763 26.81 -30.41 -13.01
N LEU A 764 26.24 -30.02 -14.14
CA LEU A 764 26.70 -30.45 -15.47
C LEU A 764 28.00 -29.70 -15.83
N ARG A 765 29.02 -30.44 -16.28
CA ARG A 765 30.27 -29.86 -16.78
C ARG A 765 30.06 -29.28 -18.18
N GLU A 766 30.39 -28.00 -18.33
CA GLU A 766 30.36 -27.30 -19.61
C GLU A 766 31.74 -26.70 -19.90
N ASP A 767 32.51 -27.35 -20.76
CA ASP A 767 33.88 -26.92 -21.06
C ASP A 767 33.94 -25.59 -21.85
N ALA A 768 32.90 -25.30 -22.65
CA ALA A 768 32.78 -24.05 -23.42
C ALA A 768 32.11 -22.89 -22.64
N GLY A 769 31.79 -23.08 -21.35
CA GLY A 769 31.13 -22.07 -20.52
C GLY A 769 32.09 -21.05 -19.90
N ARG A 770 31.56 -20.20 -18.99
CA ARG A 770 32.30 -19.19 -18.21
C ARG A 770 33.21 -19.79 -17.12
N GLY A 771 33.67 -21.03 -17.26
CA GLY A 771 34.56 -21.72 -16.32
C GLY A 771 33.94 -22.22 -15.00
N GLY A 772 32.75 -21.76 -14.61
CA GLY A 772 32.16 -22.09 -13.31
C GLY A 772 31.87 -23.57 -13.06
N SER A 773 31.23 -24.26 -14.03
CA SER A 773 30.97 -25.71 -13.90
C SER A 773 32.26 -26.53 -13.90
N ARG A 774 33.28 -26.13 -14.68
CA ARG A 774 34.61 -26.74 -14.64
C ARG A 774 35.25 -26.58 -13.26
N TRP A 775 35.20 -25.38 -12.69
CA TRP A 775 35.73 -25.11 -11.35
C TRP A 775 35.05 -25.99 -10.30
N MET A 776 33.71 -26.11 -10.33
CA MET A 776 32.98 -26.99 -9.42
C MET A 776 33.44 -28.46 -9.55
N HIS A 777 33.60 -28.95 -10.78
CA HIS A 777 34.09 -30.32 -11.04
C HIS A 777 35.52 -30.54 -10.54
N GLU A 778 36.36 -29.52 -10.54
CA GLU A 778 37.76 -29.60 -10.09
C GLU A 778 37.91 -29.42 -8.56
N ASN A 779 37.05 -28.61 -7.92
CA ASN A 779 37.28 -28.12 -6.56
C ASN A 779 36.23 -28.53 -5.53
N ALA A 780 35.00 -28.85 -5.93
CA ALA A 780 33.99 -29.33 -4.98
C ALA A 780 34.32 -30.76 -4.55
N ARG A 781 34.98 -30.89 -3.40
CA ARG A 781 35.40 -32.15 -2.78
C ARG A 781 34.97 -32.17 -1.32
N PRO A 782 34.73 -33.35 -0.71
CA PRO A 782 34.43 -33.43 0.71
C PRO A 782 35.42 -32.64 1.56
N GLY A 783 34.90 -31.81 2.47
CA GLY A 783 35.66 -30.88 3.31
C GLY A 783 35.92 -29.50 2.71
N ALA A 784 35.62 -29.26 1.43
CA ALA A 784 35.73 -27.93 0.84
C ALA A 784 34.63 -26.99 1.35
N THR A 785 34.98 -25.72 1.59
CA THR A 785 34.00 -24.67 1.93
C THR A 785 33.57 -23.95 0.65
N LEU A 786 32.27 -23.76 0.48
CA LEU A 786 31.66 -22.97 -0.58
C LEU A 786 30.89 -21.79 0.01
N SER A 787 31.02 -20.64 -0.63
CA SER A 787 30.19 -19.47 -0.31
C SER A 787 28.91 -19.52 -1.14
N VAL A 788 27.76 -19.39 -0.46
CA VAL A 788 26.43 -19.69 -1.04
C VAL A 788 25.44 -18.57 -0.72
N ARG A 789 24.64 -18.16 -1.70
CA ARG A 789 23.45 -17.32 -1.50
C ARG A 789 22.16 -18.09 -1.77
N GLY A 790 21.07 -17.68 -1.12
CA GLY A 790 19.77 -18.34 -1.19
C GLY A 790 19.50 -19.31 -0.02
N PRO A 791 18.48 -20.17 -0.14
CA PRO A 791 17.78 -20.55 -1.37
C PRO A 791 16.84 -19.48 -1.92
N ARG A 792 16.62 -19.50 -3.24
CA ARG A 792 15.65 -18.64 -3.94
C ARG A 792 14.78 -19.48 -4.84
N ASN A 793 13.50 -19.13 -5.01
CA ASN A 793 12.62 -19.86 -5.91
C ASN A 793 11.89 -18.95 -6.91
N HIS A 794 12.33 -18.99 -8.17
CA HIS A 794 11.67 -18.31 -9.30
C HIS A 794 10.86 -19.27 -10.18
N PHE A 795 10.89 -20.56 -9.86
CA PHE A 795 10.22 -21.61 -10.62
C PHE A 795 9.33 -22.42 -9.68
N ARG A 796 8.43 -21.73 -8.99
CA ARG A 796 7.56 -22.35 -7.96
C ARG A 796 6.58 -23.32 -8.59
N LEU A 797 6.35 -24.43 -7.90
CA LEU A 797 5.29 -25.37 -8.21
C LEU A 797 3.93 -24.78 -7.81
N ASP A 798 2.97 -24.77 -8.73
CA ASP A 798 1.57 -24.47 -8.43
C ASP A 798 0.87 -25.77 -8.04
N GLU A 799 0.56 -25.93 -6.75
CA GLU A 799 -0.14 -27.12 -6.23
C GLU A 799 -1.68 -27.02 -6.33
N THR A 800 -2.21 -25.88 -6.80
CA THR A 800 -3.66 -25.67 -6.93
C THR A 800 -4.21 -26.17 -8.26
N ALA A 801 -3.33 -26.47 -9.22
CA ALA A 801 -3.74 -27.00 -10.52
C ALA A 801 -4.31 -28.43 -10.40
N PRO A 802 -5.37 -28.76 -11.16
CA PRO A 802 -6.01 -30.08 -11.09
C PRO A 802 -5.13 -31.22 -11.64
N ALA A 803 -4.17 -30.90 -12.51
CA ALA A 803 -3.24 -31.85 -13.10
C ALA A 803 -1.93 -31.17 -13.52
N HIS A 804 -0.85 -31.94 -13.56
CA HIS A 804 0.50 -31.44 -13.84
C HIS A 804 1.21 -32.24 -14.92
N ILE A 805 1.92 -31.57 -15.81
CA ILE A 805 2.85 -32.20 -16.75
C ILE A 805 4.22 -31.57 -16.53
N LEU A 806 5.16 -32.37 -16.05
CA LEU A 806 6.53 -31.98 -15.76
C LEU A 806 7.44 -32.41 -16.90
N ILE A 807 8.22 -31.49 -17.47
CA ILE A 807 9.05 -31.74 -18.65
C ILE A 807 10.50 -31.35 -18.36
N ALA A 808 11.40 -32.32 -18.37
CA ALA A 808 12.83 -32.13 -18.15
C ALA A 808 13.65 -32.44 -19.40
N GLY A 809 14.58 -31.54 -19.75
CA GLY A 809 15.59 -31.74 -20.79
C GLY A 809 17.00 -31.74 -20.21
N GLY A 810 17.70 -32.88 -20.27
CA GLY A 810 19.10 -32.99 -19.82
C GLY A 810 19.27 -32.70 -18.32
N ILE A 811 20.11 -31.71 -17.97
CA ILE A 811 20.32 -31.32 -16.57
C ILE A 811 19.12 -30.57 -15.96
N GLY A 812 18.17 -30.10 -16.78
CA GLY A 812 16.90 -29.50 -16.31
C GLY A 812 16.02 -30.45 -15.48
N ILE A 813 16.42 -31.71 -15.31
CA ILE A 813 15.80 -32.64 -14.36
C ILE A 813 15.92 -32.19 -12.90
N THR A 814 16.90 -31.35 -12.55
CA THR A 814 17.18 -30.98 -11.15
C THR A 814 15.99 -30.31 -10.44
N PRO A 815 15.41 -29.19 -10.92
CA PRO A 815 14.23 -28.60 -10.29
C PRO A 815 12.98 -29.46 -10.50
N ILE A 816 12.85 -30.08 -11.67
CA ILE A 816 11.68 -30.87 -12.07
C ILE A 816 11.50 -32.11 -11.19
N LEU A 817 12.59 -32.77 -10.80
CA LEU A 817 12.52 -33.94 -9.94
C LEU A 817 12.04 -33.57 -8.52
N ALA A 818 12.48 -32.42 -7.98
CA ALA A 818 11.97 -31.92 -6.70
C ALA A 818 10.47 -31.60 -6.77
N MET A 819 9.98 -31.10 -7.92
CA MET A 819 8.54 -30.90 -8.13
C MET A 819 7.78 -32.22 -8.17
N ALA A 820 8.32 -33.23 -8.88
CA ALA A 820 7.72 -34.56 -8.96
C ALA A 820 7.63 -35.22 -7.57
N ASP A 821 8.68 -35.08 -6.74
CA ASP A 821 8.67 -35.53 -5.35
C ASP A 821 7.54 -34.90 -4.54
N ARG A 822 7.36 -33.58 -4.67
CA ARG A 822 6.31 -32.85 -3.95
C ARG A 822 4.92 -33.25 -4.38
N LEU A 823 4.67 -33.37 -5.68
CA LEU A 823 3.38 -33.81 -6.23
C LEU A 823 3.06 -35.24 -5.79
N LYS A 824 4.05 -36.15 -5.84
CA LYS A 824 3.90 -37.51 -5.33
C LYS A 824 3.55 -37.53 -3.85
N ALA A 825 4.28 -36.77 -3.02
CA ALA A 825 4.02 -36.68 -1.58
C ALA A 825 2.65 -36.08 -1.26
N ALA A 826 2.17 -35.13 -2.09
CA ALA A 826 0.84 -34.52 -1.97
C ALA A 826 -0.30 -35.43 -2.47
N GLY A 827 0.01 -36.51 -3.20
CA GLY A 827 -0.99 -37.31 -3.91
C GLY A 827 -1.65 -36.59 -5.09
N LEU A 828 -1.01 -35.55 -5.63
CA LEU A 828 -1.54 -34.78 -6.76
C LEU A 828 -1.23 -35.48 -8.09
N PRO A 829 -2.14 -35.46 -9.10
CA PRO A 829 -1.89 -36.09 -10.40
C PRO A 829 -0.79 -35.38 -11.19
N TYR A 830 0.18 -36.15 -11.69
CA TYR A 830 1.25 -35.63 -12.56
C TYR A 830 1.77 -36.66 -13.56
N GLN A 831 2.36 -36.17 -14.64
CA GLN A 831 3.21 -36.93 -15.58
C GLN A 831 4.61 -36.32 -15.60
N LEU A 832 5.66 -37.14 -15.70
CA LEU A 832 7.06 -36.73 -15.76
C LEU A 832 7.69 -37.16 -17.09
N HIS A 833 7.91 -36.22 -18.00
CA HIS A 833 8.58 -36.44 -19.27
C HIS A 833 10.06 -36.06 -19.15
N TYR A 834 10.96 -37.04 -19.21
CA TYR A 834 12.40 -36.80 -19.11
C TYR A 834 13.13 -37.16 -20.41
N ALA A 835 13.66 -36.13 -21.08
CA ALA A 835 14.35 -36.24 -22.36
C ALA A 835 15.87 -36.00 -22.22
N GLY A 836 16.67 -36.81 -22.93
CA GLY A 836 18.12 -36.69 -22.95
C GLY A 836 18.73 -37.29 -24.21
N ARG A 837 20.00 -36.95 -24.50
CA ARG A 837 20.67 -37.45 -25.72
C ARG A 837 21.06 -38.93 -25.61
N PHE A 838 21.70 -39.28 -24.50
CA PHE A 838 22.12 -40.64 -24.16
C PHE A 838 21.81 -40.90 -22.70
N ALA A 839 21.42 -42.14 -22.36
CA ALA A 839 21.13 -42.55 -20.99
C ALA A 839 22.28 -42.24 -20.02
N ALA A 840 23.53 -42.46 -20.46
CA ALA A 840 24.73 -42.23 -19.63
C ALA A 840 24.92 -40.78 -19.18
N HIS A 841 24.33 -39.80 -19.87
CA HIS A 841 24.41 -38.37 -19.51
C HIS A 841 23.17 -37.86 -18.76
N MET A 842 22.19 -38.74 -18.50
CA MET A 842 20.94 -38.37 -17.81
C MET A 842 21.08 -38.57 -16.31
N ALA A 843 21.23 -37.49 -15.56
CA ALA A 843 21.34 -37.52 -14.11
C ALA A 843 20.04 -38.05 -13.46
N PHE A 844 20.18 -38.75 -12.34
CA PHE A 844 19.06 -39.27 -11.53
C PHE A 844 18.13 -40.26 -12.24
N LEU A 845 18.55 -40.89 -13.34
CA LEU A 845 17.70 -41.82 -14.09
C LEU A 845 17.17 -42.98 -13.22
N ASP A 846 18.03 -43.56 -12.38
CA ASP A 846 17.64 -44.66 -11.48
C ASP A 846 16.67 -44.20 -10.39
N ARG A 847 16.90 -43.00 -9.82
CA ARG A 847 15.97 -42.38 -8.85
C ARG A 847 14.62 -42.10 -9.50
N ALA A 848 14.61 -41.50 -10.70
CA ALA A 848 13.37 -41.20 -11.41
C ALA A 848 12.56 -42.47 -11.68
N ARG A 849 13.22 -43.57 -12.07
CA ARG A 849 12.56 -44.87 -12.27
C ARG A 849 12.03 -45.47 -10.97
N ALA A 850 12.83 -45.44 -9.90
CA ALA A 850 12.45 -46.02 -8.61
C ALA A 850 11.30 -45.24 -7.95
N ASP A 851 11.37 -43.90 -7.97
CA ASP A 851 10.44 -43.05 -7.24
C ASP A 851 9.23 -42.63 -8.10
N HIS A 852 9.34 -42.56 -9.43
CA HIS A 852 8.26 -42.04 -10.30
C HIS A 852 7.89 -42.97 -11.47
N GLY A 853 8.26 -44.26 -11.41
CA GLY A 853 8.09 -45.20 -12.52
C GLY A 853 6.70 -45.19 -13.18
N ASP A 854 5.63 -45.10 -12.39
CA ASP A 854 4.24 -45.09 -12.89
C ASP A 854 3.87 -43.80 -13.65
N ALA A 855 4.55 -42.69 -13.36
CA ALA A 855 4.32 -41.39 -13.98
C ALA A 855 5.42 -40.99 -14.99
N LEU A 856 6.48 -41.80 -15.13
CA LEU A 856 7.69 -41.46 -15.86
C LEU A 856 7.61 -41.88 -17.34
N HIS A 857 7.84 -40.92 -18.22
CA HIS A 857 7.99 -41.11 -19.66
C HIS A 857 9.41 -40.72 -20.10
N LEU A 858 10.22 -41.70 -20.50
CA LEU A 858 11.61 -41.51 -20.91
C LEU A 858 11.75 -41.31 -22.43
N HIS A 859 12.52 -40.29 -22.83
CA HIS A 859 12.77 -39.94 -24.22
C HIS A 859 14.27 -39.88 -24.51
N ILE A 860 14.87 -41.02 -24.84
CA ILE A 860 16.32 -41.14 -25.07
C ILE A 860 16.62 -41.03 -26.56
N ALA A 861 17.34 -39.98 -26.93
CA ALA A 861 17.46 -39.60 -28.32
C ALA A 861 18.23 -40.59 -29.20
N ALA A 862 19.27 -41.21 -28.62
CA ALA A 862 20.09 -42.22 -29.25
C ALA A 862 19.33 -43.53 -29.55
N ASP A 863 18.28 -43.82 -28.77
CA ASP A 863 17.43 -45.00 -28.93
C ASP A 863 16.23 -44.74 -29.86
N GLY A 864 16.21 -43.58 -30.53
CA GLY A 864 15.10 -43.13 -31.38
C GLY A 864 13.94 -42.47 -30.62
N GLY A 865 14.00 -42.39 -29.29
CA GLY A 865 12.97 -41.75 -28.47
C GLY A 865 12.98 -40.21 -28.62
N ARG A 866 11.80 -39.62 -28.78
CA ARG A 866 11.56 -38.18 -28.74
C ARG A 866 10.21 -37.91 -28.07
N ALA A 867 10.15 -36.86 -27.26
CA ALA A 867 8.89 -36.37 -26.74
C ALA A 867 8.13 -35.67 -27.88
N ASP A 868 6.91 -36.16 -28.18
CA ASP A 868 5.99 -35.50 -29.09
C ASP A 868 5.28 -34.36 -28.33
N LEU A 869 5.93 -33.19 -28.28
CA LEU A 869 5.41 -32.02 -27.57
C LEU A 869 4.08 -31.52 -28.15
N PRO A 870 3.88 -31.47 -29.49
CA PRO A 870 2.57 -31.13 -30.05
C PRO A 870 1.44 -32.05 -29.59
N ALA A 871 1.64 -33.37 -29.59
CA ALA A 871 0.63 -34.31 -29.10
C ALA A 871 0.39 -34.13 -27.60
N LEU A 872 1.45 -34.02 -26.81
CA LEU A 872 1.37 -33.83 -25.35
C LEU A 872 0.56 -32.59 -24.96
N VAL A 873 0.79 -31.45 -25.63
CA VAL A 873 0.04 -30.21 -25.39
C VAL A 873 -1.40 -30.30 -25.91
N ALA A 874 -1.61 -30.96 -27.06
CA ALA A 874 -2.95 -31.13 -27.63
C ALA A 874 -3.85 -32.01 -26.73
N GLU A 875 -3.29 -33.08 -26.16
CA GLU A 875 -4.01 -34.06 -25.33
C GLU A 875 -4.18 -33.63 -23.87
N ALA A 876 -3.44 -32.60 -23.41
CA ALA A 876 -3.55 -32.10 -22.04
C ALA A 876 -4.97 -31.58 -21.73
N ALA A 877 -5.49 -32.00 -20.57
CA ALA A 877 -6.81 -31.58 -20.09
C ALA A 877 -6.84 -30.08 -19.73
N PRO A 878 -7.98 -29.40 -19.88
CA PRO A 878 -8.14 -28.01 -19.43
C PRO A 878 -7.75 -27.81 -17.96
N GLY A 879 -7.07 -26.71 -17.67
CA GLY A 879 -6.54 -26.38 -16.34
C GLY A 879 -5.21 -27.03 -16.00
N THR A 880 -4.64 -27.90 -16.86
CA THR A 880 -3.34 -28.53 -16.60
C THR A 880 -2.21 -27.51 -16.54
N ARG A 881 -1.35 -27.64 -15.53
CA ARG A 881 -0.11 -26.86 -15.38
C ARG A 881 1.06 -27.62 -16.01
N LEU A 882 1.68 -27.02 -17.02
CA LEU A 882 2.95 -27.50 -17.57
C LEU A 882 4.11 -26.79 -16.85
N SER A 883 5.10 -27.55 -16.39
CA SER A 883 6.34 -27.02 -15.82
C SER A 883 7.53 -27.63 -16.51
N ALA A 884 8.35 -26.80 -17.17
CA ALA A 884 9.42 -27.27 -18.04
C ALA A 884 10.79 -26.66 -17.73
N CYS A 885 11.85 -27.46 -17.77
CA CYS A 885 13.22 -26.97 -17.66
C CYS A 885 14.15 -27.73 -18.61
N GLY A 886 14.96 -27.03 -19.39
CA GLY A 886 15.85 -27.66 -20.37
C GLY A 886 16.45 -26.69 -21.40
N PRO A 887 16.96 -27.21 -22.53
CA PRO A 887 17.55 -26.39 -23.59
C PRO A 887 16.55 -25.38 -24.18
N ALA A 888 17.03 -24.19 -24.58
CA ALA A 888 16.19 -23.10 -25.11
C ALA A 888 15.17 -23.56 -26.17
N ARG A 889 15.59 -24.36 -27.16
CA ARG A 889 14.69 -24.89 -28.21
C ARG A 889 13.49 -25.69 -27.69
N LEU A 890 13.63 -26.38 -26.56
CA LEU A 890 12.55 -27.15 -25.94
C LEU A 890 11.53 -26.19 -25.33
N LEU A 891 12.02 -25.16 -24.63
CA LEU A 891 11.18 -24.18 -23.94
C LEU A 891 10.46 -23.26 -24.92
N GLU A 892 11.17 -22.78 -25.97
CA GLU A 892 10.59 -21.97 -27.05
C GLU A 892 9.46 -22.70 -27.79
N GLU A 893 9.63 -24.00 -28.02
CA GLU A 893 8.59 -24.81 -28.68
C GLU A 893 7.37 -25.02 -27.77
N LEU A 894 7.57 -25.28 -26.48
CA LEU A 894 6.48 -25.39 -25.51
C LEU A 894 5.70 -24.07 -25.37
N ASP A 895 6.41 -22.94 -25.30
CA ASP A 895 5.80 -21.61 -25.22
C ASP A 895 4.91 -21.35 -26.44
N ARG A 896 5.43 -21.64 -27.65
CA ARG A 896 4.67 -21.54 -28.91
C ARG A 896 3.43 -22.43 -28.93
N LEU A 897 3.53 -23.67 -28.45
CA LEU A 897 2.42 -24.63 -28.45
C LEU A 897 1.35 -24.25 -27.43
N VAL A 898 1.73 -23.87 -26.21
CA VAL A 898 0.79 -23.51 -25.13
C VAL A 898 0.11 -22.18 -25.41
N ALA A 899 0.76 -21.24 -26.11
CA ALA A 899 0.12 -20.00 -26.54
C ALA A 899 -1.15 -20.22 -27.39
N ALA A 900 -1.30 -21.38 -28.04
CA ALA A 900 -2.50 -21.76 -28.78
C ALA A 900 -3.60 -22.43 -27.93
N ARG A 901 -3.36 -22.63 -26.62
CA ARG A 901 -4.22 -23.33 -25.66
C ARG A 901 -4.37 -22.50 -24.36
N PRO A 902 -5.21 -21.45 -24.35
CA PRO A 902 -5.36 -20.55 -23.20
C PRO A 902 -5.99 -21.21 -21.97
N ASP A 903 -6.54 -22.41 -22.11
CA ASP A 903 -7.03 -23.26 -21.03
C ASP A 903 -5.89 -23.99 -20.28
N LEU A 904 -4.66 -23.94 -20.79
CA LEU A 904 -3.46 -24.47 -20.15
C LEU A 904 -2.60 -23.33 -19.62
N THR A 905 -1.72 -23.64 -18.66
CA THR A 905 -0.70 -22.68 -18.22
C THR A 905 0.68 -23.32 -18.27
N LEU A 906 1.68 -22.52 -18.64
CA LEU A 906 3.07 -22.94 -18.72
C LEU A 906 3.93 -22.11 -17.76
N ALA A 907 4.82 -22.78 -17.03
CA ALA A 907 5.98 -22.17 -16.42
C ALA A 907 7.25 -22.88 -16.91
N PHE A 908 8.32 -22.11 -17.07
CA PHE A 908 9.63 -22.68 -17.37
C PHE A 908 10.78 -21.89 -16.74
N GLU A 909 11.91 -22.58 -16.57
CA GLU A 909 13.17 -21.99 -16.09
C GLU A 909 14.28 -22.17 -17.14
N HIS A 910 15.02 -21.08 -17.41
CA HIS A 910 16.18 -21.09 -18.30
C HIS A 910 17.50 -21.21 -17.51
N PHE A 911 18.35 -22.18 -17.84
CA PHE A 911 19.69 -22.31 -17.23
C PHE A 911 20.78 -21.47 -17.90
N THR A 912 20.59 -21.08 -19.16
CA THR A 912 21.52 -20.22 -19.89
C THR A 912 20.99 -18.80 -19.94
N GLY A 913 21.65 -17.87 -19.23
CA GLY A 913 21.44 -16.43 -19.38
C GLY A 913 21.77 -15.98 -20.79
N GLY A 914 20.94 -15.13 -21.37
CA GLY A 914 21.02 -14.70 -22.77
C GLY A 914 22.06 -13.64 -23.10
N GLY A 915 22.97 -13.28 -22.19
CA GLY A 915 23.91 -12.20 -22.41
C GLY A 915 25.02 -12.13 -21.37
N ASP A 916 26.10 -11.44 -21.74
CA ASP A 916 27.24 -11.14 -20.88
C ASP A 916 26.81 -10.12 -19.81
N ALA A 917 27.04 -10.40 -18.52
CA ALA A 917 26.62 -9.52 -17.42
C ALA A 917 27.20 -8.09 -17.56
N GLY A 918 28.37 -7.95 -18.20
CA GLY A 918 29.00 -6.67 -18.52
C GLY A 918 28.31 -5.84 -19.61
N ALA A 919 27.31 -6.39 -20.32
CA ALA A 919 26.56 -5.71 -21.38
C ALA A 919 25.19 -5.19 -20.95
N LEU A 920 24.69 -5.58 -19.77
CA LEU A 920 23.32 -5.23 -19.32
C LEU A 920 23.10 -3.72 -19.18
N GLY A 921 24.14 -2.99 -18.73
CA GLY A 921 24.13 -1.53 -18.62
C GLY A 921 24.45 -0.77 -19.91
N GLN A 922 24.87 -1.43 -20.99
CA GLN A 922 25.31 -0.75 -22.21
C GLN A 922 24.12 -0.30 -23.08
N GLY A 923 24.12 0.96 -23.52
CA GLY A 923 23.09 1.49 -24.42
C GLY A 923 22.95 3.00 -24.33
N GLN A 924 22.02 3.56 -25.10
CA GLN A 924 21.79 5.01 -25.08
C GLN A 924 21.33 5.48 -23.69
N PRO A 925 21.80 6.64 -23.21
CA PRO A 925 21.27 7.27 -22.01
C PRO A 925 19.78 7.62 -22.16
N PHE A 926 19.02 7.56 -21.06
CA PHE A 926 17.61 7.94 -21.04
C PHE A 926 17.21 8.52 -19.68
N ASN A 927 16.06 9.21 -19.63
CA ASN A 927 15.50 9.75 -18.39
C ASN A 927 14.40 8.84 -17.84
N ALA A 928 14.57 8.39 -16.60
CA ALA A 928 13.58 7.66 -15.84
C ALA A 928 12.83 8.61 -14.88
N VAL A 929 11.54 8.78 -15.09
CA VAL A 929 10.65 9.58 -14.24
C VAL A 929 9.95 8.63 -13.29
N CYS A 930 10.34 8.66 -12.03
CA CYS A 930 9.71 7.91 -10.94
C CYS A 930 8.45 8.68 -10.54
N ALA A 931 7.30 8.29 -11.09
CA ALA A 931 6.06 9.07 -10.99
C ALA A 931 5.58 9.18 -9.54
N ASP A 932 5.69 8.09 -8.76
CA ASP A 932 5.17 8.03 -7.40
C ASP A 932 6.12 8.76 -6.44
N SER A 933 7.43 8.64 -6.67
CA SER A 933 8.46 9.35 -5.90
C SER A 933 8.70 10.79 -6.36
N GLY A 934 8.14 11.23 -7.50
CA GLY A 934 8.35 12.56 -8.08
C GLY A 934 9.79 12.87 -8.48
N LEU A 935 10.63 11.84 -8.66
CA LEU A 935 12.05 11.97 -9.05
C LEU A 935 12.20 11.83 -10.56
N THR A 936 13.16 12.55 -11.13
CA THR A 936 13.62 12.31 -12.50
C THR A 936 15.10 12.02 -12.45
N LEU A 937 15.48 10.82 -12.88
CA LEU A 937 16.83 10.29 -12.81
C LEU A 937 17.36 10.06 -14.24
N GLU A 938 18.59 10.49 -14.48
CA GLU A 938 19.30 10.15 -15.72
C GLU A 938 19.94 8.76 -15.57
N VAL A 939 19.66 7.87 -16.53
CA VAL A 939 20.28 6.54 -16.62
C VAL A 939 21.37 6.60 -17.69
N PRO A 940 22.67 6.68 -17.31
CA PRO A 940 23.75 6.80 -18.27
C PRO A 940 24.03 5.49 -19.01
N ASP A 941 24.88 5.57 -20.03
CA ASP A 941 25.52 4.37 -20.61
C ASP A 941 26.42 3.70 -19.57
N GLY A 942 26.45 2.36 -19.59
CA GLY A 942 27.22 1.55 -18.65
C GLY A 942 26.58 1.35 -17.26
N ARG A 943 25.39 1.92 -16.98
CA ARG A 943 24.62 1.65 -15.76
C ARG A 943 23.23 1.13 -16.06
N THR A 944 22.74 0.22 -15.22
CA THR A 944 21.38 -0.29 -15.31
C THR A 944 20.39 0.70 -14.68
N LEU A 945 19.11 0.60 -15.06
CA LEU A 945 18.05 1.38 -14.42
C LEU A 945 17.96 1.06 -12.92
N LEU A 946 18.09 -0.23 -12.55
CA LEU A 946 18.11 -0.69 -11.16
C LEU A 946 19.16 0.03 -10.32
N ASP A 947 20.41 0.11 -10.81
CA ASP A 947 21.49 0.73 -10.04
C ASP A 947 21.26 2.23 -9.81
N VAL A 948 20.65 2.90 -10.80
CA VAL A 948 20.34 4.34 -10.73
C VAL A 948 19.23 4.60 -9.72
N LEU A 949 18.16 3.78 -9.73
CA LEU A 949 17.07 3.86 -8.76
C LEU A 949 17.57 3.66 -7.33
N ARG A 950 18.39 2.63 -7.10
CA ARG A 950 19.00 2.36 -5.78
C ARG A 950 19.97 3.44 -5.33
N GLY A 951 20.77 3.97 -6.25
CA GLY A 951 21.67 5.09 -5.96
C GLY A 951 20.91 6.35 -5.51
N ALA A 952 19.67 6.53 -5.95
CA ALA A 952 18.77 7.60 -5.50
C ALA A 952 18.05 7.29 -4.17
N GLY A 953 18.30 6.14 -3.54
CA GLY A 953 17.67 5.71 -2.29
C GLY A 953 16.30 5.06 -2.45
N LEU A 954 15.89 4.71 -3.69
CA LEU A 954 14.68 3.96 -3.97
C LEU A 954 14.93 2.46 -3.78
N ASP A 955 14.11 1.82 -2.95
CA ASP A 955 14.19 0.38 -2.70
C ASP A 955 13.47 -0.37 -3.84
N VAL A 956 14.23 -0.77 -4.84
CA VAL A 956 13.75 -1.67 -5.90
C VAL A 956 14.11 -3.11 -5.52
N PRO A 957 13.12 -4.02 -5.40
CA PRO A 957 13.41 -5.44 -5.22
C PRO A 957 14.25 -5.93 -6.39
N SER A 958 15.26 -6.75 -6.16
CA SER A 958 15.97 -7.43 -7.24
C SER A 958 16.54 -8.72 -6.73
N ASP A 959 16.71 -9.68 -7.63
CA ASP A 959 17.21 -10.98 -7.24
C ASP A 959 18.32 -11.43 -8.20
N CYS A 960 18.01 -11.74 -9.46
CA CYS A 960 19.00 -12.27 -10.39
C CYS A 960 19.95 -11.22 -10.97
N GLU A 961 19.49 -9.97 -11.12
CA GLU A 961 20.17 -8.88 -11.82
C GLU A 961 20.65 -9.18 -13.26
N GLU A 962 20.09 -10.20 -13.90
CA GLU A 962 20.46 -10.66 -15.24
C GLU A 962 19.25 -10.81 -16.18
N GLY A 963 18.07 -10.35 -15.75
CA GLY A 963 16.84 -10.42 -16.54
C GLY A 963 16.18 -11.79 -16.57
N LEU A 964 16.37 -12.63 -15.56
CA LEU A 964 15.93 -14.03 -15.52
C LEU A 964 14.84 -14.33 -14.48
N CYS A 965 14.72 -13.53 -13.41
CA CYS A 965 13.84 -13.85 -12.28
C CYS A 965 12.56 -13.01 -12.17
N GLY A 966 12.52 -11.85 -12.82
CA GLY A 966 11.38 -10.92 -12.72
C GLY A 966 11.32 -10.09 -11.43
N SER A 967 12.10 -10.38 -10.39
CA SER A 967 11.98 -9.70 -9.09
C SER A 967 12.19 -8.19 -9.13
N CYS A 968 12.90 -7.67 -10.14
CA CYS A 968 13.10 -6.23 -10.34
C CYS A 968 12.15 -5.61 -11.37
N GLU A 969 11.01 -6.26 -11.58
CA GLU A 969 9.90 -5.74 -12.35
C GLU A 969 9.32 -4.47 -11.71
N ILE A 970 9.17 -3.43 -12.52
CA ILE A 970 8.48 -2.20 -12.17
C ILE A 970 7.43 -1.92 -13.25
N GLY A 971 6.29 -1.37 -12.85
CA GLY A 971 5.27 -0.91 -13.80
C GLY A 971 5.72 0.32 -14.59
N VAL A 972 5.39 0.37 -15.87
CA VAL A 972 5.67 1.49 -16.78
C VAL A 972 4.36 2.18 -17.13
N GLN A 973 4.27 3.49 -16.86
CA GLN A 973 3.09 4.31 -17.17
C GLN A 973 3.13 4.82 -18.61
N SER A 974 4.33 5.14 -19.13
CA SER A 974 4.55 5.54 -20.53
C SER A 974 6.03 5.50 -20.92
N GLY A 975 6.29 5.36 -22.21
CA GLY A 975 7.65 5.34 -22.80
C GLY A 975 7.91 4.07 -23.61
N GLU A 976 8.97 4.07 -24.42
CA GLU A 976 9.36 2.91 -25.24
C GLU A 976 10.45 2.09 -24.53
N ILE A 977 10.14 0.84 -24.22
CA ILE A 977 11.02 -0.08 -23.50
C ILE A 977 11.85 -0.90 -24.50
N GLU A 978 13.15 -0.98 -24.26
CA GLU A 978 14.04 -1.94 -24.89
C GLU A 978 14.15 -3.18 -23.97
N HIS A 979 13.28 -4.16 -24.19
CA HIS A 979 13.25 -5.39 -23.40
C HIS A 979 14.48 -6.25 -23.64
N ARG A 980 15.23 -6.52 -22.58
CA ARG A 980 16.41 -7.40 -22.59
C ARG A 980 16.26 -8.60 -21.65
N ASP A 981 15.15 -8.68 -20.95
CA ASP A 981 14.83 -9.79 -20.05
C ASP A 981 14.40 -11.05 -20.82
N ARG A 982 14.31 -12.16 -20.08
CA ARG A 982 13.73 -13.46 -20.51
C ARG A 982 12.59 -13.87 -19.58
N VAL A 983 11.98 -12.90 -18.90
CA VAL A 983 10.92 -13.12 -17.92
C VAL A 983 9.58 -12.87 -18.59
N LEU A 984 9.43 -11.71 -19.22
CA LEU A 984 8.18 -11.31 -19.84
C LEU A 984 7.98 -12.09 -21.14
N THR A 985 6.77 -12.61 -21.33
CA THR A 985 6.32 -13.24 -22.58
C THR A 985 6.31 -12.24 -23.73
N ALA A 986 6.20 -12.72 -24.97
CA ALA A 986 6.09 -11.83 -26.13
C ALA A 986 4.87 -10.89 -26.04
N ALA A 987 3.76 -11.37 -25.49
CA ALA A 987 2.55 -10.57 -25.28
C ALA A 987 2.76 -9.49 -24.21
N GLU A 988 3.42 -9.81 -23.10
CA GLU A 988 3.71 -8.85 -22.02
C GLU A 988 4.70 -7.76 -22.47
N ARG A 989 5.73 -8.12 -23.25
CA ARG A 989 6.65 -7.13 -23.84
C ARG A 989 5.93 -6.18 -24.81
N ALA A 990 4.96 -6.70 -25.57
CA ALA A 990 4.19 -5.89 -26.50
C ALA A 990 3.23 -4.93 -25.79
N ALA A 991 2.77 -5.26 -24.57
CA ALA A 991 1.95 -4.38 -23.76
C ALA A 991 2.72 -3.14 -23.27
N GLY A 992 4.03 -3.28 -23.01
CA GLY A 992 4.91 -2.18 -22.65
C GLY A 992 4.60 -1.53 -21.29
N ASP A 993 3.87 -2.24 -20.43
CA ASP A 993 3.39 -1.78 -19.12
C ASP A 993 4.27 -2.24 -17.95
N ARG A 994 5.32 -3.03 -18.22
CA ARG A 994 6.24 -3.61 -17.22
C ARG A 994 7.67 -3.59 -17.73
N ILE A 995 8.64 -3.32 -16.86
CA ILE A 995 10.07 -3.33 -17.18
C ILE A 995 10.87 -4.08 -16.12
N ILE A 996 11.79 -4.94 -16.55
CA ILE A 996 12.77 -5.60 -15.68
C ILE A 996 14.01 -4.69 -15.57
N THR A 997 14.13 -3.97 -14.45
CA THR A 997 15.04 -2.82 -14.31
C THR A 997 16.53 -3.15 -14.31
N CYS A 998 16.92 -4.40 -14.04
CA CYS A 998 18.33 -4.81 -14.02
C CYS A 998 18.96 -4.97 -15.40
N CYS A 999 18.15 -5.07 -16.46
CA CYS A 999 18.65 -5.37 -17.80
C CYS A 999 17.99 -4.53 -18.89
N SER A 1000 16.69 -4.30 -18.80
CA SER A 1000 15.94 -3.61 -19.83
C SER A 1000 16.22 -2.10 -19.80
N ARG A 1001 16.23 -1.47 -20.97
CA ARG A 1001 16.49 -0.03 -21.14
C ARG A 1001 15.28 0.68 -21.74
N ALA A 1002 15.42 1.95 -22.07
CA ALA A 1002 14.39 2.70 -22.78
C ALA A 1002 14.98 3.71 -23.76
N ARG A 1003 14.12 4.24 -24.64
CA ARG A 1003 14.47 5.29 -25.60
C ARG A 1003 13.93 6.64 -25.13
N GLY A 1004 14.83 7.59 -24.88
CA GLY A 1004 14.46 8.96 -24.53
C GLY A 1004 13.95 9.11 -23.09
N ARG A 1005 12.64 8.97 -22.87
CA ARG A 1005 11.97 9.18 -21.58
C ARG A 1005 11.06 8.01 -21.24
N LEU A 1006 11.21 7.49 -20.02
CA LEU A 1006 10.41 6.42 -19.45
C LEU A 1006 9.76 6.90 -18.15
N VAL A 1007 8.47 6.67 -17.96
CA VAL A 1007 7.73 6.99 -16.73
C VAL A 1007 7.40 5.71 -15.99
N LEU A 1008 7.90 5.58 -14.76
CA LEU A 1008 7.82 4.39 -13.91
C LEU A 1008 6.84 4.62 -12.76
N SER A 1009 6.12 3.57 -12.36
CA SER A 1009 5.30 3.55 -11.14
C SER A 1009 6.16 3.21 -9.91
N ILE A 1010 7.08 4.12 -9.56
CA ILE A 1010 7.93 4.07 -8.36
C ILE A 1010 8.25 5.46 -7.82
#